data_AF-A0A2W0CA70-F1
#
_entry.id   AF-A0A2W0CA70-F1
#
_cell.length_a   1.000
_cell.length_b   1.000
_cell.length_c   1.000
_cell.angle_alpha   90.00
_cell.angle_beta   90.00
_cell.angle_gamma   90.00
#
_symmetry.space_group_name_H-M   'P 1'
#
loop_
_entity.id
_entity.type
_entity.pdbx_description
1 polymer ?
#
loop_
_entity_poly.entity_id
_entity_poly.type
_entity_poly.pdbx_seq_one_letter_code
_entity_poly.pdbx_strand_id
1 'polypeptide(L)'
;MTKYFDEPQSMYYRFGEDQDQILKVLAERYIGANAQADFVYRVFQKSGILQNEKGLYDFNLSERFTNAHKGQVAYAAALVWGDENRNLDVLIRCYGPVRFYFNDQLVYRSTVMDEINPEATVKLGIDIKPGWNTLLLEMKYTPAGFGCQFGSDEGKVRILNVLAPFQERHGQAGWVYTKPIDQEEAVRAFSTSSTSGSIQPNWNLFGQEQDDIFEWFPNKEWSLEQQARPTLERLYGHVPGQRAYAWTRINNRDSAGSLISLSGHSSGPLTIWVKGKPAVQLQEAGSFESEIQASYGQNDLLVCSVCSATTEPWRFTLNAAVNGKQLELELPKHVHGASGQKWMYVGSFQAGMEPEVQDLLRTDRVYRITASPASNEDYNQNKHAEHTYWQLDQPDAWIRPYYENAMLSNKWTVGSVTNYGRWDYPLGVTVYGLLQTGRYLDRPDIIRYAAEHVQACTRMYDYSLWDREQYGFPAVNQQLVMMKMLDNCGSFGSAMLEAYSECNEPTFLPIAERIADFMLFRLERQEDGAFYRECIGEFAENTMWADDLYMSTPFLVRYARLTGKQSALDEAARQFLLYRKYLFMPEFKIMSHVYDFKYEQATHIPWGRGNGWTLFSLTEVLEALSAEHPDRPALIQFFNELCDGYAALQEEGGLWHQVLNDANTYQEASCTAMFAYGFARGVRFGWLEQPERYIEASERAWSGLTRTAIDRQGNVHGVCSGSRYAFTAEYYDKDLLTVTNDNHGIGIMMLAGTEVAKMKEHLARQTTTPATVTQPSM
;
A
#
# COMPACT_ATOMS: atom_id res chain seq x y z
N MET A 1 -31.34 16.11 13.03
CA MET A 1 -30.98 14.99 12.14
C MET A 1 -30.00 15.50 11.10
N THR A 2 -28.80 14.93 11.04
CA THR A 2 -27.81 15.28 10.00
C THR A 2 -28.34 14.84 8.64
N LYS A 3 -28.32 15.75 7.66
CA LYS A 3 -28.81 15.47 6.30
C LYS A 3 -27.66 15.68 5.31
N TYR A 4 -27.13 14.59 4.77
CA TYR A 4 -26.03 14.65 3.80
C TYR A 4 -26.51 14.89 2.37
N PHE A 5 -27.72 14.42 2.05
CA PHE A 5 -28.37 14.58 0.75
C PHE A 5 -29.90 14.63 0.89
N ASP A 6 -30.59 15.02 -0.19
CA ASP A 6 -32.06 15.06 -0.22
C ASP A 6 -32.67 13.66 -0.32
N GLU A 7 -33.85 13.45 0.30
CA GLU A 7 -34.51 12.13 0.37
C GLU A 7 -34.64 11.42 -1.00
N PRO A 8 -34.98 12.09 -2.13
CA PRO A 8 -35.02 11.42 -3.44
C PRO A 8 -33.67 10.91 -3.96
N GLN A 9 -32.57 11.32 -3.32
CA GLN A 9 -31.22 10.82 -3.57
C GLN A 9 -30.87 9.63 -2.68
N SER A 10 -31.67 9.28 -1.68
CA SER A 10 -31.37 8.17 -0.75
C SER A 10 -31.54 6.78 -1.38
N MET A 11 -30.79 5.80 -0.86
CA MET A 11 -31.01 4.39 -1.19
C MET A 11 -32.40 3.91 -0.81
N TYR A 12 -32.88 4.29 0.38
CA TYR A 12 -34.21 3.93 0.84
C TYR A 12 -35.30 4.44 -0.11
N TYR A 13 -35.22 5.68 -0.60
CA TYR A 13 -36.19 6.18 -1.56
C TYR A 13 -36.19 5.37 -2.86
N ARG A 14 -35.02 4.89 -3.29
CA ARG A 14 -34.87 4.16 -4.56
C ARG A 14 -35.30 2.68 -4.47
N PHE A 15 -34.92 2.01 -3.39
CA PHE A 15 -35.04 0.55 -3.25
C PHE A 15 -35.85 0.11 -2.02
N GLY A 16 -36.31 1.04 -1.18
CA GLY A 16 -37.00 0.73 0.07
C GLY A 16 -36.11 -0.08 1.01
N GLU A 17 -36.63 -1.22 1.47
CA GLU A 17 -35.91 -2.17 2.33
C GLU A 17 -35.26 -3.33 1.55
N ASP A 18 -35.13 -3.23 0.23
CA ASP A 18 -34.44 -4.24 -0.59
C ASP A 18 -32.92 -4.22 -0.33
N GLN A 19 -32.54 -4.97 0.71
CA GLN A 19 -31.16 -5.07 1.21
C GLN A 19 -30.21 -5.60 0.14
N ASP A 20 -30.66 -6.56 -0.67
CA ASP A 20 -29.85 -7.19 -1.70
C ASP A 20 -29.47 -6.18 -2.79
N GLN A 21 -30.43 -5.37 -3.25
CA GLN A 21 -30.13 -4.30 -4.22
C GLN A 21 -29.22 -3.21 -3.63
N ILE A 22 -29.43 -2.82 -2.37
CA ILE A 22 -28.61 -1.80 -1.71
C ILE A 22 -27.16 -2.28 -1.57
N LEU A 23 -26.95 -3.51 -1.08
CA LEU A 23 -25.62 -4.12 -0.93
C LEU A 23 -24.92 -4.29 -2.29
N LYS A 24 -25.66 -4.71 -3.31
CA LYS A 24 -25.15 -4.80 -4.68
C LYS A 24 -24.60 -3.46 -5.16
N VAL A 25 -25.38 -2.37 -5.03
CA VAL A 25 -24.94 -1.05 -5.52
C VAL A 25 -23.75 -0.52 -4.73
N LEU A 26 -23.70 -0.73 -3.40
CA LEU A 26 -22.54 -0.36 -2.58
C LEU A 26 -21.25 -1.05 -3.08
N ALA A 27 -21.29 -2.37 -3.28
CA ALA A 27 -20.14 -3.14 -3.73
C ALA A 27 -19.72 -2.74 -5.16
N GLU A 28 -20.68 -2.63 -6.08
CA GLU A 28 -20.41 -2.24 -7.48
C GLU A 28 -19.89 -0.81 -7.59
N ARG A 29 -20.37 0.12 -6.75
CA ARG A 29 -19.85 1.49 -6.69
C ARG A 29 -18.39 1.53 -6.27
N TYR A 30 -18.02 0.77 -5.23
CA TYR A 30 -16.63 0.70 -4.77
C TYR A 30 -15.71 0.06 -5.81
N ILE A 31 -16.10 -1.09 -6.38
CA ILE A 31 -15.32 -1.78 -7.42
C ILE A 31 -15.15 -0.88 -8.66
N GLY A 32 -16.23 -0.21 -9.09
CA GLY A 32 -16.18 0.70 -10.23
C GLY A 32 -15.28 1.93 -10.01
N ALA A 33 -15.14 2.40 -8.77
CA ALA A 33 -14.22 3.48 -8.41
C ALA A 33 -12.76 3.03 -8.29
N ASN A 34 -12.53 1.73 -8.06
CA ASN A 34 -11.21 1.16 -7.76
C ASN A 34 -10.90 0.05 -8.78
N ALA A 35 -10.68 0.44 -10.04
CA ALA A 35 -10.37 -0.54 -11.09
C ALA A 35 -9.12 -1.37 -10.74
N GLN A 36 -9.12 -2.64 -11.19
CA GLN A 36 -8.01 -3.58 -11.05
C GLN A 36 -6.80 -3.21 -11.93
N ALA A 37 -6.20 -2.05 -11.66
CA ALA A 37 -4.97 -1.62 -12.31
C ALA A 37 -3.76 -2.17 -11.54
N ASP A 38 -2.80 -2.70 -12.29
CA ASP A 38 -1.52 -3.18 -11.77
C ASP A 38 -0.63 -2.00 -11.35
N PHE A 39 0.49 -2.29 -10.68
CA PHE A 39 1.50 -1.28 -10.32
C PHE A 39 2.08 -0.60 -11.57
N VAL A 40 2.46 0.67 -11.42
CA VAL A 40 3.17 1.38 -12.49
C VAL A 40 4.65 1.06 -12.39
N TYR A 41 5.19 0.40 -13.41
CA TYR A 41 6.62 0.11 -13.50
C TYR A 41 7.36 1.28 -14.13
N ARG A 42 8.44 1.73 -13.50
CA ARG A 42 9.28 2.82 -13.99
C ARG A 42 10.74 2.41 -14.01
N VAL A 43 11.50 3.03 -14.90
CA VAL A 43 12.96 3.02 -14.82
C VAL A 43 13.37 3.81 -13.58
N PHE A 44 14.22 3.20 -12.76
CA PHE A 44 14.75 3.76 -11.53
C PHE A 44 16.27 3.54 -11.51
N GLN A 45 17.04 4.61 -11.33
CA GLN A 45 18.50 4.51 -11.33
C GLN A 45 19.05 4.47 -9.89
N LYS A 46 19.68 3.35 -9.52
CA LYS A 46 20.19 3.13 -8.15
C LYS A 46 21.28 4.14 -7.75
N SER A 47 22.04 4.67 -8.71
CA SER A 47 23.05 5.71 -8.46
C SER A 47 22.46 7.10 -8.16
N GLY A 48 21.16 7.28 -8.32
CA GLY A 48 20.45 8.53 -7.99
C GLY A 48 20.37 8.84 -6.50
N ILE A 49 19.45 9.75 -6.15
CA ILE A 49 19.16 10.10 -4.76
C ILE A 49 18.16 9.09 -4.20
N LEU A 50 18.60 8.33 -3.20
CA LEU A 50 17.82 7.30 -2.53
C LEU A 50 17.10 7.87 -1.30
N GLN A 51 16.07 7.15 -0.85
CA GLN A 51 15.37 7.47 0.39
C GLN A 51 16.03 6.75 1.56
N ASN A 52 15.99 7.36 2.75
CA ASN A 52 16.33 6.69 4.00
C ASN A 52 15.14 5.90 4.55
N GLU A 53 15.32 5.22 5.69
CA GLU A 53 14.28 4.42 6.34
C GLU A 53 13.01 5.18 6.76
N LYS A 54 13.06 6.53 6.77
CA LYS A 54 11.91 7.40 7.06
C LYS A 54 11.19 7.84 5.78
N GLY A 55 11.70 7.49 4.60
CA GLY A 55 11.16 7.89 3.31
C GLY A 55 11.66 9.26 2.83
N LEU A 56 12.68 9.84 3.48
CA LEU A 56 13.27 11.11 3.05
C LEU A 56 14.40 10.85 2.04
N TYR A 57 14.35 11.50 0.88
CA TYR A 57 15.44 11.52 -0.09
C TYR A 57 16.68 12.18 0.53
N ASP A 58 17.82 11.51 0.48
CA ASP A 58 19.05 11.93 1.14
C ASP A 58 20.07 12.53 0.15
N PHE A 59 20.13 13.86 0.12
CA PHE A 59 21.07 14.65 -0.67
C PHE A 59 22.34 14.94 0.13
N ASN A 60 23.01 13.92 0.66
CA ASN A 60 24.34 14.11 1.26
C ASN A 60 25.39 14.32 0.17
N LEU A 61 25.55 15.56 -0.27
CA LEU A 61 26.43 15.91 -1.39
C LEU A 61 27.90 15.96 -0.97
N SER A 62 28.21 16.12 0.31
CA SER A 62 29.57 16.02 0.84
C SER A 62 30.17 14.63 0.62
N GLU A 63 29.38 13.56 0.82
CA GLU A 63 29.82 12.18 0.57
C GLU A 63 29.96 11.89 -0.93
N ARG A 64 29.08 12.46 -1.76
CA ARG A 64 29.10 12.24 -3.22
C ARG A 64 30.21 13.02 -3.93
N PHE A 65 30.51 14.22 -3.44
CA PHE A 65 31.47 15.14 -4.07
C PHE A 65 32.54 15.59 -3.07
N THR A 66 33.49 14.70 -2.78
CA THR A 66 34.57 14.93 -1.81
C THR A 66 35.50 16.10 -2.16
N ASN A 67 35.51 16.52 -3.42
CA ASN A 67 36.32 17.64 -3.92
C ASN A 67 35.56 18.97 -3.93
N ALA A 68 34.33 19.03 -3.41
CA ALA A 68 33.56 20.26 -3.36
C ALA A 68 34.23 21.30 -2.46
N HIS A 69 34.18 22.58 -2.86
CA HIS A 69 34.82 23.68 -2.15
C HIS A 69 33.90 24.87 -1.88
N LYS A 70 34.34 25.75 -0.98
CA LYS A 70 33.61 26.96 -0.61
C LYS A 70 33.37 27.82 -1.85
N GLY A 71 32.10 28.19 -2.06
CA GLY A 71 31.68 28.97 -3.24
C GLY A 71 30.91 28.14 -4.26
N GLN A 72 30.87 26.82 -4.11
CA GLN A 72 30.09 25.96 -4.99
C GLN A 72 28.65 25.76 -4.54
N VAL A 73 27.80 25.54 -5.53
CA VAL A 73 26.39 25.20 -5.42
C VAL A 73 26.08 23.97 -6.26
N ALA A 74 25.08 23.20 -5.84
CA ALA A 74 24.50 22.13 -6.63
C ALA A 74 22.97 22.25 -6.60
N TYR A 75 22.34 21.76 -7.65
CA TYR A 75 20.89 21.81 -7.79
C TYR A 75 20.34 20.39 -7.85
N ALA A 76 19.13 20.19 -7.33
CA ALA A 76 18.36 18.97 -7.56
C ALA A 76 16.95 19.32 -8.00
N ALA A 77 16.43 18.61 -9.00
CA ALA A 77 15.13 18.87 -9.59
C ALA A 77 14.31 17.60 -9.75
N ALA A 78 13.00 17.76 -9.64
CA ALA A 78 12.01 16.69 -9.75
C ALA A 78 10.64 17.23 -10.17
N LEU A 79 9.81 16.32 -10.68
CA LEU A 79 8.40 16.54 -10.97
C LEU A 79 7.53 15.69 -10.05
N VAL A 80 6.39 16.24 -9.63
CA VAL A 80 5.33 15.50 -8.95
C VAL A 80 4.00 15.75 -9.66
N TRP A 81 3.27 14.66 -9.97
CA TRP A 81 1.91 14.74 -10.50
C TRP A 81 0.90 14.88 -9.36
N GLY A 82 -0.03 15.81 -9.50
CA GLY A 82 -1.22 15.93 -8.65
C GLY A 82 -2.48 15.67 -9.45
N ASP A 83 -3.36 14.78 -8.98
CA ASP A 83 -4.64 14.56 -9.64
C ASP A 83 -5.67 15.65 -9.31
N GLU A 84 -5.58 16.21 -8.12
CA GLU A 84 -6.41 17.32 -7.64
C GLU A 84 -5.62 18.20 -6.66
N ASN A 85 -6.26 19.25 -6.16
CA ASN A 85 -5.66 20.10 -5.13
C ASN A 85 -5.49 19.31 -3.83
N ARG A 86 -4.26 19.18 -3.34
CA ARG A 86 -3.99 18.57 -2.03
C ARG A 86 -2.90 19.32 -1.29
N ASN A 87 -3.04 19.38 0.03
CA ASN A 87 -1.98 19.84 0.90
C ASN A 87 -1.11 18.63 1.33
N LEU A 88 0.21 18.79 1.25
CA LEU A 88 1.18 17.80 1.70
C LEU A 88 2.20 18.48 2.59
N ASP A 89 2.39 17.95 3.79
CA ASP A 89 3.51 18.33 4.63
C ASP A 89 4.79 17.63 4.17
N VAL A 90 5.84 18.41 3.93
CA VAL A 90 7.20 17.92 3.65
C VAL A 90 8.16 18.27 4.78
N LEU A 91 9.14 17.41 5.00
CA LEU A 91 10.21 17.59 5.97
C LEU A 91 11.51 17.93 5.24
N ILE A 92 12.22 18.92 5.77
CA ILE A 92 13.56 19.32 5.31
C ILE A 92 14.53 19.29 6.49
N ARG A 93 15.65 18.58 6.34
CA ARG A 93 16.75 18.54 7.32
C ARG A 93 18.03 18.96 6.63
N CYS A 94 18.59 20.09 7.03
CA CYS A 94 19.70 20.69 6.29
C CYS A 94 21.05 20.13 6.77
N TYR A 95 21.93 19.78 5.82
CA TYR A 95 23.35 19.57 6.10
C TYR A 95 24.16 20.85 5.88
N GLY A 96 23.62 21.79 5.09
CA GLY A 96 24.19 23.11 4.83
C GLY A 96 23.10 24.06 4.31
N PRO A 97 23.45 25.23 3.77
CA PRO A 97 22.47 26.17 3.28
C PRO A 97 21.64 25.61 2.12
N VAL A 98 20.32 25.73 2.23
CA VAL A 98 19.33 25.19 1.29
C VAL A 98 18.29 26.25 0.94
N ARG A 99 17.90 26.30 -0.33
CA ARG A 99 16.68 26.96 -0.79
C ARG A 99 15.82 25.96 -1.53
N PHE A 100 14.53 25.97 -1.21
CA PHE A 100 13.54 25.11 -1.85
C PHE A 100 12.53 25.96 -2.60
N TYR A 101 12.39 25.65 -3.89
CA TYR A 101 11.45 26.25 -4.80
C TYR A 101 10.39 25.20 -5.16
N PHE A 102 9.13 25.60 -5.07
CA PHE A 102 7.98 24.80 -5.46
C PHE A 102 7.16 25.59 -6.47
N ASN A 103 6.92 25.01 -7.66
CA ASN A 103 6.28 25.72 -8.78
C ASN A 103 6.92 27.09 -9.05
N ASP A 104 8.24 27.10 -9.14
CA ASP A 104 9.10 28.27 -9.39
C ASP A 104 9.03 29.38 -8.32
N GLN A 105 8.35 29.14 -7.20
CA GLN A 105 8.28 30.05 -6.06
C GLN A 105 9.21 29.60 -4.95
N LEU A 106 10.04 30.51 -4.43
CA LEU A 106 10.85 30.24 -3.24
C LEU A 106 9.93 30.12 -2.01
N VAL A 107 9.76 28.89 -1.52
CA VAL A 107 8.87 28.59 -0.37
C VAL A 107 9.66 28.36 0.92
N TYR A 108 10.94 28.02 0.83
CA TYR A 108 11.80 27.86 2.00
C TYR A 108 13.24 28.27 1.72
N ARG A 109 13.86 28.89 2.73
CA ARG A 109 15.28 29.21 2.79
C ARG A 109 15.76 28.86 4.20
N SER A 110 16.86 28.11 4.29
CA SER A 110 17.47 27.75 5.56
C SER A 110 17.90 28.96 6.38
N THR A 111 17.78 28.82 7.70
CA THR A 111 18.34 29.71 8.69
C THR A 111 19.65 29.13 9.25
N VAL A 112 20.41 29.94 9.98
CA VAL A 112 21.63 29.48 10.68
C VAL A 112 21.34 28.32 11.64
N MET A 113 20.15 28.30 12.26
CA MET A 113 19.77 27.22 13.16
C MET A 113 19.52 25.91 12.41
N ASP A 114 18.87 25.98 11.25
CA ASP A 114 18.63 24.81 10.41
C ASP A 114 19.95 24.22 9.89
N GLU A 115 20.93 25.08 9.59
CA GLU A 115 22.21 24.71 9.00
C GLU A 115 23.20 24.10 10.02
N ILE A 116 23.18 24.55 11.28
CA ILE A 116 24.16 24.14 12.30
C ILE A 116 23.65 22.99 13.17
N ASN A 117 22.33 22.87 13.37
CA ASN A 117 21.75 21.82 14.20
C ASN A 117 21.36 20.60 13.33
N PRO A 118 22.09 19.46 13.41
CA PRO A 118 21.79 18.29 12.60
C PRO A 118 20.43 17.64 12.91
N GLU A 119 19.85 17.93 14.09
CA GLU A 119 18.52 17.45 14.48
C GLU A 119 17.38 18.39 14.06
N ALA A 120 17.71 19.58 13.53
CA ALA A 120 16.70 20.52 13.07
C ALA A 120 15.90 19.91 11.91
N THR A 121 14.59 19.79 12.10
CA THR A 121 13.64 19.37 11.08
C THR A 121 12.66 20.50 10.84
N VAL A 122 12.64 21.01 9.61
CA VAL A 122 11.63 21.98 9.17
C VAL A 122 10.47 21.21 8.56
N LYS A 123 9.25 21.52 9.01
CA LYS A 123 8.00 21.01 8.44
C LYS A 123 7.33 22.12 7.65
N LEU A 124 7.09 21.88 6.36
CA LEU A 124 6.51 22.85 5.43
C LEU A 124 5.29 22.24 4.72
N GLY A 125 4.16 22.92 4.75
CA GLY A 125 3.01 22.56 3.93
C GLY A 125 3.17 23.07 2.49
N ILE A 126 3.00 22.19 1.51
CA ILE A 126 2.92 22.53 0.08
C ILE A 126 1.55 22.16 -0.50
N ASP A 127 1.03 23.01 -1.38
CA ASP A 127 -0.24 22.79 -2.07
C ASP A 127 -0.01 22.26 -3.48
N ILE A 128 -0.02 20.95 -3.63
CA ILE A 128 0.06 20.28 -4.93
C ILE A 128 -1.20 20.61 -5.72
N LYS A 129 -1.00 21.13 -6.93
CA LYS A 129 -2.06 21.50 -7.86
C LYS A 129 -2.33 20.35 -8.85
N PRO A 130 -3.54 20.28 -9.45
CA PRO A 130 -3.79 19.37 -10.56
C PRO A 130 -2.75 19.54 -11.67
N GLY A 131 -2.20 18.44 -12.17
CA GLY A 131 -1.14 18.41 -13.17
C GLY A 131 0.28 18.31 -12.60
N TRP A 132 1.27 18.69 -13.41
CA TRP A 132 2.68 18.65 -13.01
C TRP A 132 3.04 19.83 -12.10
N ASN A 133 3.71 19.52 -11.00
CA ASN A 133 4.29 20.49 -10.08
C ASN A 133 5.81 20.29 -10.06
N THR A 134 6.57 21.39 -10.00
CA THR A 134 8.04 21.38 -10.01
C THR A 134 8.60 21.48 -8.60
N LEU A 135 9.64 20.69 -8.33
CA LEU A 135 10.43 20.78 -7.11
C LEU A 135 11.87 21.07 -7.48
N LEU A 136 12.47 22.09 -6.86
CA LEU A 136 13.86 22.45 -7.08
C LEU A 136 14.53 22.80 -5.75
N LEU A 137 15.66 22.16 -5.48
CA LEU A 137 16.55 22.44 -4.37
C LEU A 137 17.83 23.11 -4.89
N GLU A 138 18.17 24.28 -4.34
CA GLU A 138 19.50 24.87 -4.44
C GLU A 138 20.22 24.59 -3.13
N MET A 139 21.36 23.90 -3.21
CA MET A 139 22.16 23.50 -2.06
C MET A 139 23.54 24.13 -2.20
N LYS A 140 24.05 24.73 -1.12
CA LYS A 140 25.36 25.40 -1.14
C LYS A 140 26.35 24.65 -0.25
N TYR A 141 27.59 24.50 -0.74
CA TYR A 141 28.65 23.94 0.07
C TYR A 141 29.10 24.92 1.16
N THR A 142 29.22 24.39 2.38
CA THR A 142 29.92 25.06 3.49
C THR A 142 30.78 24.05 4.24
N PRO A 143 31.75 24.50 5.06
CA PRO A 143 32.47 23.59 5.96
C PRO A 143 31.59 22.86 6.98
N ALA A 144 30.38 23.35 7.26
CA ALA A 144 29.42 22.68 8.14
C ALA A 144 28.74 21.48 7.45
N GLY A 145 28.58 21.54 6.13
CA GLY A 145 28.06 20.46 5.30
C GLY A 145 27.47 20.95 3.97
N PHE A 146 26.93 20.00 3.21
CA PHE A 146 26.45 20.22 1.85
C PHE A 146 25.25 19.32 1.52
N GLY A 147 24.09 19.93 1.34
CA GLY A 147 22.84 19.28 0.93
C GLY A 147 21.80 19.16 2.04
N CYS A 148 20.87 18.21 1.93
CA CYS A 148 19.77 18.03 2.88
C CYS A 148 19.10 16.65 2.78
N GLN A 149 18.20 16.35 3.73
CA GLN A 149 17.16 15.33 3.55
C GLN A 149 15.84 16.02 3.20
N PHE A 150 15.07 15.45 2.27
CA PHE A 150 13.78 15.99 1.82
C PHE A 150 12.77 14.87 1.57
N GLY A 151 11.54 14.98 2.07
CA GLY A 151 10.49 14.02 1.77
C GLY A 151 9.17 14.36 2.46
N SER A 152 8.16 13.53 2.33
CA SER A 152 6.89 13.73 3.02
C SER A 152 7.00 13.42 4.51
N ASP A 153 6.24 14.17 5.32
CA ASP A 153 5.93 13.76 6.69
C ASP A 153 5.07 12.48 6.65
N GLU A 154 5.27 11.55 7.59
CA GLU A 154 4.58 10.26 7.61
C GLU A 154 4.66 9.50 6.25
N GLY A 155 5.86 9.40 5.64
CA GLY A 155 6.05 8.88 4.28
C GLY A 155 5.50 7.47 4.00
N LYS A 156 5.20 6.67 5.03
CA LYS A 156 4.50 5.38 4.91
C LYS A 156 3.03 5.52 4.50
N VAL A 157 2.42 6.66 4.79
CA VAL A 157 0.99 6.97 4.57
C VAL A 157 0.82 8.06 3.51
N ARG A 158 1.70 9.07 3.55
CA ARG A 158 1.69 10.21 2.61
C ARG A 158 2.81 10.03 1.59
N ILE A 159 2.57 9.18 0.59
CA ILE A 159 3.62 8.81 -0.37
C ILE A 159 3.99 10.01 -1.25
N LEU A 160 5.30 10.27 -1.36
CA LEU A 160 5.90 11.24 -2.28
C LEU A 160 6.94 10.55 -3.17
N ASN A 161 6.45 10.01 -4.28
CA ASN A 161 7.25 9.55 -5.40
C ASN A 161 7.49 10.71 -6.36
N VAL A 162 8.74 10.93 -6.76
CA VAL A 162 9.06 11.96 -7.75
C VAL A 162 9.53 11.34 -9.06
N LEU A 163 9.38 12.11 -10.13
CA LEU A 163 9.87 11.74 -11.45
C LEU A 163 10.96 12.69 -11.91
N ALA A 164 11.88 12.16 -12.72
CA ALA A 164 12.92 12.94 -13.32
C ALA A 164 12.32 13.96 -14.31
N PRO A 165 12.77 15.23 -14.29
CA PRO A 165 12.42 16.22 -15.29
C PRO A 165 13.14 15.92 -16.62
N PHE A 166 12.91 16.77 -17.62
CA PHE A 166 13.45 16.71 -18.98
C PHE A 166 12.85 15.64 -19.90
N GLN A 167 12.86 15.92 -21.20
CA GLN A 167 12.30 15.04 -22.24
C GLN A 167 13.03 13.70 -22.32
N GLU A 168 14.35 13.71 -22.14
CA GLU A 168 15.24 12.55 -22.24
C GLU A 168 14.99 11.53 -21.12
N ARG A 169 14.45 11.98 -19.99
CA ARG A 169 14.19 11.17 -18.78
C ARG A 169 12.70 11.01 -18.49
N HIS A 170 11.84 11.41 -19.44
CA HIS A 170 10.41 11.41 -19.26
C HIS A 170 9.87 10.05 -18.79
N GLY A 171 9.28 10.03 -17.60
CA GLY A 171 8.68 8.86 -16.98
C GLY A 171 9.63 8.03 -16.09
N GLN A 172 10.91 8.37 -16.01
CA GLN A 172 11.86 7.79 -15.05
C GLN A 172 11.56 8.28 -13.62
N ALA A 173 11.75 7.42 -12.63
CA ALA A 173 11.56 7.74 -11.23
C ALA A 173 12.84 8.28 -10.59
N GLY A 174 12.69 9.24 -9.66
CA GLY A 174 13.77 9.82 -8.88
C GLY A 174 14.07 11.28 -9.19
N TRP A 175 15.05 11.83 -8.48
CA TRP A 175 15.57 13.18 -8.67
C TRP A 175 16.71 13.19 -9.69
N VAL A 176 16.83 14.27 -10.44
CA VAL A 176 18.10 14.63 -11.08
C VAL A 176 18.84 15.64 -10.22
N TYR A 177 20.17 15.61 -10.25
CA TYR A 177 20.99 16.56 -9.52
C TYR A 177 22.26 16.91 -10.28
N THR A 178 22.79 18.11 -10.06
CA THR A 178 23.98 18.59 -10.76
C THR A 178 25.25 18.24 -10.00
N LYS A 179 26.36 18.14 -10.74
CA LYS A 179 27.69 18.34 -10.16
C LYS A 179 27.78 19.72 -9.47
N PRO A 180 28.59 19.87 -8.41
CA PRO A 180 28.84 21.18 -7.83
C PRO A 180 29.56 22.08 -8.83
N ILE A 181 29.05 23.30 -9.00
CA ILE A 181 29.66 24.33 -9.85
C ILE A 181 29.87 25.61 -9.04
N ASP A 182 30.78 26.47 -9.47
CA ASP A 182 31.00 27.75 -8.80
C ASP A 182 29.77 28.66 -8.92
N GLN A 183 29.35 29.27 -7.82
CA GLN A 183 28.11 30.05 -7.76
C GLN A 183 28.07 31.19 -8.79
N GLU A 184 29.21 31.80 -9.10
CA GLU A 184 29.30 32.85 -10.13
C GLU A 184 29.01 32.30 -11.53
N GLU A 185 29.45 31.08 -11.82
CA GLU A 185 29.17 30.39 -13.07
C GLU A 185 27.70 30.01 -13.17
N ALA A 186 27.11 29.50 -12.09
CA ALA A 186 25.68 29.23 -12.00
C ALA A 186 24.85 30.50 -12.29
N VAL A 187 25.20 31.63 -11.67
CA VAL A 187 24.50 32.91 -11.89
C VAL A 187 24.64 33.38 -13.34
N ARG A 188 25.82 33.22 -13.95
CA ARG A 188 26.02 33.53 -15.37
C ARG A 188 25.09 32.69 -16.25
N ALA A 189 24.99 31.38 -15.99
CA ALA A 189 24.12 30.46 -16.73
C ALA A 189 22.64 30.89 -16.71
N PHE A 190 22.12 31.35 -15.56
CA PHE A 190 20.73 31.82 -15.47
C PHE A 190 20.51 33.23 -16.02
N SER A 191 21.55 34.09 -15.99
CA SER A 191 21.41 35.45 -16.51
C SER A 191 21.33 35.52 -18.04
N THR A 192 21.92 34.56 -18.76
CA THR A 192 21.84 34.46 -20.23
C THR A 192 20.49 33.92 -20.72
N SER A 193 19.68 33.33 -19.83
CA SER A 193 18.37 32.73 -20.14
C SER A 193 17.15 33.57 -19.71
N SER A 194 17.35 34.72 -19.05
CA SER A 194 16.25 35.58 -18.57
C SER A 194 16.13 36.91 -19.34
N THR A 195 14.95 37.20 -19.89
CA THR A 195 14.61 38.51 -20.51
C THR A 195 13.98 39.51 -19.53
N SER A 196 13.72 39.11 -18.29
CA SER A 196 13.24 39.98 -17.20
C SER A 196 14.23 39.87 -16.05
N GLY A 197 14.83 40.98 -15.62
CA GLY A 197 15.96 41.07 -14.68
C GLY A 197 15.75 40.55 -13.23
N SER A 198 15.02 39.45 -13.05
CA SER A 198 15.02 38.61 -11.86
C SER A 198 16.13 37.55 -11.99
N ILE A 199 17.09 37.56 -11.05
CA ILE A 199 18.14 36.54 -10.90
C ILE A 199 17.54 35.28 -10.24
N GLN A 200 16.46 34.75 -10.81
CA GLN A 200 15.90 33.46 -10.39
C GLN A 200 16.28 32.39 -11.41
N PRO A 201 16.58 31.16 -10.98
CA PRO A 201 16.83 30.06 -11.90
C PRO A 201 15.58 29.78 -12.74
N ASN A 202 15.61 30.12 -14.04
CA ASN A 202 14.55 29.73 -14.98
C ASN A 202 14.87 28.35 -15.55
N TRP A 203 14.57 27.31 -14.78
CA TRP A 203 14.78 25.94 -15.25
C TRP A 203 13.60 25.52 -16.13
N ASN A 204 13.85 25.31 -17.42
CA ASN A 204 12.87 24.67 -18.29
C ASN A 204 12.84 23.15 -18.01
N LEU A 205 12.30 22.75 -16.84
CA LEU A 205 12.25 21.35 -16.38
C LEU A 205 11.39 20.45 -17.28
N PHE A 206 10.57 21.01 -18.16
CA PHE A 206 9.80 20.27 -19.18
C PHE A 206 10.49 20.27 -20.55
N GLY A 207 11.61 20.96 -20.67
CA GLY A 207 12.42 21.07 -21.88
C GLY A 207 13.38 19.89 -22.05
N GLN A 208 14.40 20.11 -22.89
CA GLN A 208 15.50 19.18 -23.03
C GLN A 208 16.50 19.36 -21.89
N GLU A 209 17.21 18.30 -21.55
CA GLU A 209 18.42 18.32 -20.73
C GLU A 209 19.56 18.99 -21.53
N GLN A 210 19.42 20.29 -21.80
CA GLN A 210 20.39 21.12 -22.50
C GLN A 210 20.98 22.12 -21.52
N ASP A 211 22.19 21.85 -21.04
CA ASP A 211 23.06 22.91 -20.55
C ASP A 211 24.52 22.47 -20.68
N ASP A 212 25.34 23.20 -21.43
CA ASP A 212 26.79 22.96 -21.51
C ASP A 212 27.48 23.22 -20.15
N ILE A 213 26.77 23.85 -19.21
CA ILE A 213 27.29 24.29 -17.91
C ILE A 213 26.98 23.27 -16.79
N PHE A 214 25.83 22.60 -16.83
CA PHE A 214 25.42 21.66 -15.78
C PHE A 214 25.61 20.21 -16.21
N GLU A 215 26.50 19.51 -15.49
CA GLU A 215 26.62 18.05 -15.58
C GLU A 215 25.57 17.40 -14.66
N TRP A 216 24.57 16.73 -15.24
CA TRP A 216 23.44 16.12 -14.52
C TRP A 216 23.65 14.63 -14.23
N PHE A 217 23.22 14.23 -13.04
CA PHE A 217 23.17 12.87 -12.56
C PHE A 217 21.72 12.46 -12.24
N PRO A 218 21.39 11.16 -12.30
CA PRO A 218 22.25 10.04 -12.67
C PRO A 218 22.60 10.03 -14.16
N ASN A 219 23.67 9.33 -14.55
CA ASN A 219 24.10 9.26 -15.96
C ASN A 219 23.03 8.56 -16.82
N LYS A 220 22.57 9.21 -17.89
CA LYS A 220 21.53 8.65 -18.77
C LYS A 220 22.04 7.55 -19.71
N GLU A 221 23.32 7.58 -20.05
CA GLU A 221 23.94 6.72 -21.05
C GLU A 221 25.24 6.11 -20.52
N TRP A 222 25.53 4.90 -20.98
CA TRP A 222 26.83 4.25 -20.79
C TRP A 222 27.94 5.09 -21.43
N SER A 223 29.15 5.03 -20.86
CA SER A 223 30.32 5.63 -21.51
C SER A 223 30.60 4.97 -22.87
N LEU A 224 31.30 5.66 -23.77
CA LEU A 224 31.66 5.10 -25.09
C LEU A 224 32.42 3.77 -24.96
N GLU A 225 33.27 3.63 -23.93
CA GLU A 225 33.99 2.39 -23.64
C GLU A 225 33.03 1.25 -23.22
N GLN A 226 32.06 1.56 -22.36
CA GLN A 226 31.07 0.58 -21.92
C GLN A 226 30.17 0.16 -23.09
N GLN A 227 29.70 1.11 -23.91
CA GLN A 227 28.85 0.84 -25.08
C GLN A 227 29.49 -0.15 -26.08
N ALA A 228 30.82 -0.21 -26.15
CA ALA A 228 31.55 -1.16 -26.99
C ALA A 228 31.45 -2.62 -26.53
N ARG A 229 31.09 -2.87 -25.26
CA ARG A 229 30.95 -4.23 -24.68
C ARG A 229 29.53 -4.78 -24.95
N PRO A 230 29.30 -6.09 -25.04
CA PRO A 230 27.96 -6.67 -25.10
C PRO A 230 27.08 -6.28 -23.89
N THR A 231 25.76 -6.19 -24.07
CA THR A 231 24.81 -5.72 -23.04
C THR A 231 24.97 -6.44 -21.70
N LEU A 232 24.99 -7.77 -21.70
CA LEU A 232 25.12 -8.54 -20.46
C LEU A 232 26.51 -8.40 -19.82
N GLU A 233 27.55 -8.13 -20.60
CA GLU A 233 28.88 -7.79 -20.05
C GLU A 233 28.87 -6.40 -19.39
N ARG A 234 28.14 -5.43 -19.95
CA ARG A 234 27.95 -4.12 -19.30
C ARG A 234 27.24 -4.24 -17.96
N LEU A 235 26.20 -5.08 -17.90
CA LEU A 235 25.37 -5.24 -16.70
C LEU A 235 26.05 -6.09 -15.61
N TYR A 236 26.73 -7.18 -15.99
CA TYR A 236 27.18 -8.21 -15.04
C TYR A 236 28.69 -8.48 -15.09
N GLY A 237 29.42 -7.84 -16.01
CA GLY A 237 30.85 -8.08 -16.22
C GLY A 237 31.16 -9.42 -16.89
N HIS A 238 32.45 -9.76 -16.93
CA HIS A 238 32.94 -11.04 -17.46
C HIS A 238 33.01 -12.07 -16.33
N VAL A 239 31.99 -12.92 -16.21
CA VAL A 239 31.84 -13.93 -15.15
C VAL A 239 31.63 -15.34 -15.73
N PRO A 240 32.69 -16.00 -16.26
CA PRO A 240 32.56 -17.27 -16.98
C PRO A 240 31.74 -18.34 -16.25
N GLY A 241 30.86 -19.02 -16.98
CA GLY A 241 30.00 -20.09 -16.48
C GLY A 241 28.71 -19.63 -15.79
N GLN A 242 28.59 -18.35 -15.44
CA GLN A 242 27.33 -17.81 -14.93
C GLN A 242 26.31 -17.60 -16.04
N ARG A 243 25.04 -17.52 -15.66
CA ARG A 243 23.89 -17.39 -16.57
C ARG A 243 23.19 -16.06 -16.38
N ALA A 244 22.67 -15.49 -17.45
CA ALA A 244 21.82 -14.30 -17.40
C ALA A 244 20.69 -14.45 -18.39
N TYR A 245 19.56 -13.83 -18.05
CA TYR A 245 18.33 -13.93 -18.82
C TYR A 245 17.94 -12.59 -19.42
N ALA A 246 17.47 -12.61 -20.65
CA ALA A 246 16.92 -11.48 -21.36
C ALA A 246 15.48 -11.80 -21.79
N TRP A 247 14.52 -10.98 -21.38
CA TRP A 247 13.10 -11.15 -21.67
C TRP A 247 12.62 -10.06 -22.63
N THR A 248 12.05 -10.48 -23.75
CA THR A 248 11.39 -9.62 -24.74
C THR A 248 10.06 -10.23 -25.18
N ARG A 249 9.37 -9.53 -26.06
CA ARG A 249 8.11 -9.94 -26.65
C ARG A 249 8.09 -9.63 -28.13
N ILE A 250 7.38 -10.46 -28.88
CA ILE A 250 6.94 -10.16 -30.25
C ILE A 250 5.43 -10.07 -30.30
N ASN A 251 4.93 -9.22 -31.20
CA ASN A 251 3.52 -9.11 -31.51
C ASN A 251 3.22 -9.73 -32.89
N ASN A 252 2.72 -10.96 -32.89
CA ASN A 252 2.34 -11.66 -34.11
C ASN A 252 1.00 -11.16 -34.62
N ARG A 253 1.01 -10.44 -35.75
CA ARG A 253 -0.21 -9.97 -36.42
C ARG A 253 -0.62 -10.83 -37.61
N ASP A 254 0.04 -11.97 -37.83
CA ASP A 254 -0.34 -12.91 -38.87
C ASP A 254 -1.56 -13.72 -38.42
N SER A 255 -2.68 -13.53 -39.12
CA SER A 255 -3.93 -14.26 -38.86
C SER A 255 -3.97 -15.64 -39.52
N ALA A 256 -3.06 -15.91 -40.47
CA ALA A 256 -3.00 -17.17 -41.20
C ALA A 256 -2.39 -18.32 -40.36
N GLY A 257 -1.80 -18.01 -39.20
CA GLY A 257 -1.16 -19.00 -38.34
C GLY A 257 0.19 -19.47 -38.89
N SER A 258 0.83 -18.64 -39.70
CA SER A 258 2.14 -18.93 -40.30
C SER A 258 3.20 -19.12 -39.21
N LEU A 259 4.19 -19.97 -39.49
CA LEU A 259 5.32 -20.17 -38.59
C LEU A 259 6.19 -18.90 -38.53
N ILE A 260 6.69 -18.60 -37.34
CA ILE A 260 7.67 -17.53 -37.13
C ILE A 260 9.05 -18.17 -37.19
N SER A 261 9.91 -17.68 -38.08
CA SER A 261 11.33 -18.03 -38.09
C SER A 261 12.05 -17.18 -37.05
N LEU A 262 12.67 -17.84 -36.08
CA LEU A 262 13.66 -17.26 -35.18
C LEU A 262 15.05 -17.55 -35.75
N SER A 263 15.88 -16.51 -35.89
CA SER A 263 17.27 -16.67 -36.34
C SER A 263 18.21 -15.76 -35.59
N GLY A 264 19.47 -16.16 -35.48
CA GLY A 264 20.46 -15.36 -34.76
C GLY A 264 21.80 -16.06 -34.60
N HIS A 265 22.64 -15.46 -33.77
CA HIS A 265 23.98 -15.96 -33.46
C HIS A 265 24.25 -15.81 -31.96
N SER A 266 25.08 -16.69 -31.39
CA SER A 266 25.61 -16.54 -30.04
C SER A 266 27.09 -16.89 -29.97
N SER A 267 27.85 -16.17 -29.14
CA SER A 267 29.26 -16.44 -28.85
C SER A 267 29.48 -17.53 -27.78
N GLY A 268 28.41 -18.17 -27.31
CA GLY A 268 28.45 -19.24 -26.31
C GLY A 268 27.14 -20.03 -26.25
N PRO A 269 26.97 -20.89 -25.22
CA PRO A 269 25.73 -21.63 -25.01
C PRO A 269 24.55 -20.68 -24.80
N LEU A 270 23.42 -21.01 -25.43
CA LEU A 270 22.23 -20.17 -25.43
C LEU A 270 20.95 -21.04 -25.50
N THR A 271 19.92 -20.65 -24.78
CA THR A 271 18.60 -21.28 -24.86
C THR A 271 17.53 -20.21 -25.02
N ILE A 272 16.55 -20.45 -25.90
CA ILE A 272 15.41 -19.56 -26.11
C ILE A 272 14.13 -20.31 -25.79
N TRP A 273 13.30 -19.74 -24.94
CA TRP A 273 11.94 -20.21 -24.68
C TRP A 273 10.93 -19.27 -25.31
N VAL A 274 9.86 -19.85 -25.86
CA VAL A 274 8.68 -19.13 -26.34
C VAL A 274 7.50 -19.57 -25.49
N LYS A 275 6.87 -18.64 -24.78
CA LYS A 275 5.80 -18.94 -23.81
C LYS A 275 6.18 -20.06 -22.82
N GLY A 276 7.42 -19.99 -22.32
CA GLY A 276 7.97 -20.96 -21.36
C GLY A 276 8.37 -22.32 -21.94
N LYS A 277 8.24 -22.56 -23.24
CA LYS A 277 8.64 -23.82 -23.90
C LYS A 277 9.95 -23.64 -24.68
N PRO A 278 10.92 -24.57 -24.58
CA PRO A 278 12.19 -24.44 -25.30
C PRO A 278 11.96 -24.50 -26.81
N ALA A 279 12.57 -23.56 -27.54
CA ALA A 279 12.45 -23.41 -29.00
C ALA A 279 13.81 -23.43 -29.71
N VAL A 280 14.88 -22.98 -29.04
CA VAL A 280 16.25 -23.01 -29.53
C VAL A 280 17.16 -23.44 -28.40
N GLN A 281 18.12 -24.32 -28.69
CA GLN A 281 19.18 -24.69 -27.74
C GLN A 281 20.51 -24.84 -28.48
N LEU A 282 21.49 -24.03 -28.08
CA LEU A 282 22.88 -24.09 -28.53
C LEU A 282 23.77 -24.52 -27.36
N GLN A 283 24.60 -25.54 -27.60
CA GLN A 283 25.55 -26.02 -26.60
C GLN A 283 26.88 -25.25 -26.64
N GLU A 284 27.18 -24.57 -27.76
CA GLU A 284 28.39 -23.81 -28.00
C GLU A 284 28.09 -22.62 -28.93
N ALA A 285 29.11 -21.80 -29.20
CA ALA A 285 28.98 -20.65 -30.09
C ALA A 285 28.54 -21.08 -31.50
N GLY A 286 27.59 -20.35 -32.08
CA GLY A 286 27.05 -20.72 -33.39
C GLY A 286 25.84 -19.90 -33.79
N SER A 287 25.42 -20.09 -35.04
CA SER A 287 24.17 -19.53 -35.57
C SER A 287 23.04 -20.53 -35.40
N PHE A 288 21.82 -20.02 -35.25
CA PHE A 288 20.62 -20.84 -35.15
C PHE A 288 19.53 -20.32 -36.09
N GLU A 289 18.69 -21.24 -36.52
CA GLU A 289 17.42 -20.96 -37.19
C GLU A 289 16.40 -21.99 -36.69
N SER A 290 15.21 -21.53 -36.30
CA SER A 290 14.15 -22.38 -35.76
C SER A 290 12.79 -21.81 -36.13
N GLU A 291 11.85 -22.68 -36.51
CA GLU A 291 10.47 -22.29 -36.76
C GLU A 291 9.61 -22.57 -35.54
N ILE A 292 8.88 -21.56 -35.10
CA ILE A 292 7.98 -21.65 -33.95
C ILE A 292 6.53 -21.40 -34.36
N GLN A 293 5.62 -22.11 -33.71
CA GLN A 293 4.20 -21.75 -33.73
C GLN A 293 3.96 -20.72 -32.62
N ALA A 294 3.52 -19.52 -33.01
CA ALA A 294 3.12 -18.47 -32.08
C ALA A 294 1.64 -18.15 -32.23
N SER A 295 0.97 -17.76 -31.14
CA SER A 295 -0.42 -17.31 -31.27
C SER A 295 -0.46 -15.93 -31.92
N TYR A 296 -1.60 -15.56 -32.49
CA TYR A 296 -1.88 -14.16 -32.77
C TYR A 296 -1.73 -13.32 -31.48
N GLY A 297 -1.24 -12.09 -31.63
CA GLY A 297 -0.99 -11.16 -30.53
C GLY A 297 0.39 -11.35 -29.87
N GLN A 298 0.42 -11.11 -28.56
CA GLN A 298 1.67 -11.06 -27.78
C GLN A 298 2.22 -12.45 -27.48
N ASN A 299 3.52 -12.62 -27.72
CA ASN A 299 4.25 -13.84 -27.40
C ASN A 299 5.57 -13.47 -26.71
N ASP A 300 5.77 -13.98 -25.50
CA ASP A 300 6.99 -13.74 -24.72
C ASP A 300 8.13 -14.66 -25.17
N LEU A 301 9.32 -14.08 -25.29
CA LEU A 301 10.57 -14.78 -25.58
C LEU A 301 11.54 -14.53 -24.44
N LEU A 302 12.03 -15.62 -23.86
CA LEU A 302 13.07 -15.58 -22.83
C LEU A 302 14.34 -16.19 -23.41
N VAL A 303 15.46 -15.48 -23.28
CA VAL A 303 16.78 -15.93 -23.72
C VAL A 303 17.65 -16.13 -22.49
N CYS A 304 18.20 -17.32 -22.30
CA CYS A 304 19.30 -17.57 -21.36
C CYS A 304 20.60 -17.57 -22.15
N SER A 305 21.55 -16.74 -21.75
CA SER A 305 22.94 -16.78 -22.22
C SER A 305 23.83 -17.32 -21.09
N VAL A 306 24.88 -18.05 -21.45
CA VAL A 306 25.95 -18.45 -20.52
C VAL A 306 27.20 -17.63 -20.83
N CYS A 307 27.83 -17.07 -19.80
CA CYS A 307 29.07 -16.32 -19.95
C CYS A 307 30.19 -17.25 -20.43
N SER A 308 30.71 -17.01 -21.63
CA SER A 308 31.85 -17.77 -22.15
C SER A 308 33.17 -17.31 -21.51
N ALA A 309 34.16 -18.20 -21.49
CA ALA A 309 35.53 -17.85 -21.12
C ALA A 309 36.30 -17.13 -22.27
N THR A 310 35.64 -16.81 -23.38
CA THR A 310 36.25 -16.22 -24.58
C THR A 310 36.32 -14.68 -24.50
N THR A 311 36.91 -14.05 -25.50
CA THR A 311 37.05 -12.59 -25.61
C THR A 311 35.76 -11.86 -25.98
N GLU A 312 34.67 -12.57 -26.28
CA GLU A 312 33.35 -11.98 -26.57
C GLU A 312 32.28 -12.61 -25.66
N PRO A 313 32.33 -12.38 -24.34
CA PRO A 313 31.37 -12.97 -23.42
C PRO A 313 29.95 -12.44 -23.70
N TRP A 314 28.96 -13.31 -23.51
CA TRP A 314 27.53 -12.97 -23.55
C TRP A 314 26.94 -12.43 -24.85
N ARG A 315 27.68 -12.42 -25.96
CA ARG A 315 27.19 -11.84 -27.21
C ARG A 315 26.12 -12.75 -27.83
N PHE A 316 24.96 -12.20 -28.13
CA PHE A 316 23.95 -12.87 -28.94
C PHE A 316 23.13 -11.89 -29.77
N THR A 317 22.49 -12.39 -30.83
CA THR A 317 21.49 -11.69 -31.63
C THR A 317 20.25 -12.56 -31.77
N LEU A 318 19.08 -11.92 -31.88
CA LEU A 318 17.81 -12.60 -32.14
C LEU A 318 16.98 -11.77 -33.12
N ASN A 319 16.56 -12.41 -34.20
CA ASN A 319 15.61 -11.90 -35.16
C ASN A 319 14.41 -12.83 -35.18
N ALA A 320 13.21 -12.25 -35.30
CA ALA A 320 11.98 -12.99 -35.52
C ALA A 320 11.36 -12.49 -36.83
N ALA A 321 10.90 -13.38 -37.69
CA ALA A 321 10.24 -13.02 -38.94
C ALA A 321 9.07 -13.96 -39.23
N VAL A 322 8.00 -13.42 -39.81
CA VAL A 322 6.85 -14.19 -40.30
C VAL A 322 6.61 -13.83 -41.76
N ASN A 323 6.49 -14.84 -42.63
CA ASN A 323 6.30 -14.63 -44.08
C ASN A 323 7.34 -13.68 -44.71
N GLY A 324 8.60 -13.80 -44.28
CA GLY A 324 9.70 -12.94 -44.74
C GLY A 324 9.68 -11.50 -44.23
N LYS A 325 8.73 -11.14 -43.35
CA LYS A 325 8.67 -9.82 -42.70
C LYS A 325 9.21 -9.91 -41.28
N GLN A 326 10.16 -9.04 -40.95
CA GLN A 326 10.71 -8.94 -39.60
C GLN A 326 9.65 -8.47 -38.60
N LEU A 327 9.59 -9.13 -37.45
CA LEU A 327 8.79 -8.75 -36.31
C LEU A 327 9.63 -7.89 -35.38
N GLU A 328 9.05 -6.78 -34.95
CA GLU A 328 9.65 -5.90 -33.95
C GLU A 328 9.66 -6.56 -32.58
N LEU A 329 10.79 -6.42 -31.89
CA LEU A 329 10.92 -6.75 -30.48
C LEU A 329 10.36 -5.59 -29.64
N GLU A 330 9.67 -5.93 -28.56
CA GLU A 330 9.09 -4.98 -27.59
C GLU A 330 9.34 -5.43 -26.16
N LEU A 331 9.32 -4.49 -25.21
CA LEU A 331 9.35 -4.85 -23.79
C LEU A 331 8.14 -5.72 -23.44
N PRO A 332 8.32 -6.76 -22.62
CA PRO A 332 7.22 -7.65 -22.24
C PRO A 332 6.29 -7.04 -21.18
N LYS A 333 6.71 -5.92 -20.57
CA LYS A 333 5.93 -5.13 -19.62
C LYS A 333 6.01 -3.66 -20.01
N HIS A 334 4.94 -2.91 -19.73
CA HIS A 334 4.95 -1.47 -19.92
C HIS A 334 5.78 -0.81 -18.81
N VAL A 335 6.93 -0.24 -19.16
CA VAL A 335 7.84 0.41 -18.21
C VAL A 335 8.03 1.87 -18.64
N HIS A 336 7.59 2.80 -17.82
CA HIS A 336 7.77 4.23 -18.08
C HIS A 336 9.24 4.63 -17.95
N GLY A 337 9.71 5.54 -18.80
CA GLY A 337 11.11 5.96 -18.85
C GLY A 337 12.04 5.01 -19.64
N ALA A 338 11.52 3.89 -20.15
CA ALA A 338 12.29 2.89 -20.89
C ALA A 338 12.26 3.12 -22.42
N SER A 339 12.24 4.38 -22.86
CA SER A 339 12.16 4.71 -24.29
C SER A 339 13.29 4.04 -25.08
N GLY A 340 12.95 3.41 -26.20
CA GLY A 340 13.90 2.67 -27.05
C GLY A 340 14.36 1.31 -26.52
N GLN A 341 14.06 0.95 -25.27
CA GLN A 341 14.42 -0.36 -24.72
C GLN A 341 13.50 -1.45 -25.27
N LYS A 342 14.06 -2.63 -25.56
CA LYS A 342 13.32 -3.78 -26.12
C LYS A 342 13.39 -5.04 -25.25
N TRP A 343 14.22 -4.99 -24.21
CA TRP A 343 14.60 -6.14 -23.40
C TRP A 343 14.63 -5.76 -21.93
N MET A 344 14.22 -6.70 -21.08
CA MET A 344 14.48 -6.68 -19.65
C MET A 344 15.53 -7.74 -19.33
N TYR A 345 16.46 -7.45 -18.42
CA TYR A 345 17.56 -8.35 -18.08
C TYR A 345 17.54 -8.72 -16.61
N VAL A 346 17.92 -9.95 -16.29
CA VAL A 346 18.07 -10.40 -14.89
C VAL A 346 19.23 -11.39 -14.78
N GLY A 347 20.04 -11.22 -13.73
CA GLY A 347 21.25 -12.01 -13.53
C GLY A 347 22.33 -11.26 -12.74
N SER A 348 23.57 -11.77 -12.75
CA SER A 348 23.96 -13.11 -13.24
C SER A 348 23.79 -14.18 -12.16
N PHE A 349 23.39 -15.38 -12.55
CA PHE A 349 23.14 -16.52 -11.66
C PHE A 349 24.34 -17.47 -11.63
N GLN A 350 24.76 -17.89 -10.44
CA GLN A 350 25.68 -19.02 -10.28
C GLN A 350 25.03 -20.31 -10.78
N ALA A 351 25.86 -21.23 -11.29
CA ALA A 351 25.38 -22.53 -11.73
C ALA A 351 24.65 -23.28 -10.61
N GLY A 352 23.41 -23.71 -10.87
CA GLY A 352 22.55 -24.38 -9.89
C GLY A 352 21.62 -23.45 -9.11
N MET A 353 21.71 -22.13 -9.35
CA MET A 353 20.83 -21.11 -8.76
C MET A 353 19.83 -20.55 -9.78
N GLU A 354 19.63 -21.22 -10.91
CA GLU A 354 18.72 -20.76 -11.95
C GLU A 354 17.26 -20.81 -11.47
N PRO A 355 16.49 -19.72 -11.67
CA PRO A 355 15.06 -19.76 -11.40
C PRO A 355 14.32 -20.62 -12.42
N GLU A 356 13.13 -21.09 -12.05
CA GLU A 356 12.22 -21.72 -12.98
C GLU A 356 11.78 -20.73 -14.07
N VAL A 357 11.70 -21.21 -15.32
CA VAL A 357 11.38 -20.37 -16.49
C VAL A 357 10.05 -19.63 -16.34
N GLN A 358 9.06 -20.28 -15.72
CA GLN A 358 7.76 -19.68 -15.46
C GLN A 358 7.81 -18.52 -14.46
N ASP A 359 8.75 -18.54 -13.51
CA ASP A 359 8.95 -17.44 -12.58
C ASP A 359 9.65 -16.26 -13.27
N LEU A 360 10.59 -16.53 -14.20
CA LEU A 360 11.25 -15.52 -15.03
C LEU A 360 10.32 -14.82 -16.04
N LEU A 361 9.06 -15.22 -16.15
CA LEU A 361 8.04 -14.50 -16.93
C LEU A 361 7.14 -13.65 -16.03
N ARG A 362 7.64 -13.29 -14.84
CA ARG A 362 6.92 -12.50 -13.84
C ARG A 362 7.76 -11.34 -13.30
N THR A 363 7.06 -10.35 -12.76
CA THR A 363 7.62 -9.13 -12.14
C THR A 363 7.24 -9.01 -10.67
N ASP A 364 6.72 -10.06 -10.06
CA ASP A 364 6.38 -10.13 -8.64
C ASP A 364 7.31 -11.08 -7.87
N ARG A 365 8.52 -11.30 -8.40
CA ARG A 365 9.53 -12.21 -7.85
C ARG A 365 10.89 -11.55 -7.79
N VAL A 366 11.59 -11.78 -6.69
CA VAL A 366 13.03 -11.53 -6.55
C VAL A 366 13.77 -12.84 -6.65
N TYR A 367 14.97 -12.81 -7.23
CA TYR A 367 15.69 -14.03 -7.60
C TYR A 367 17.01 -14.13 -6.88
N ARG A 368 17.26 -15.28 -6.25
CA ARG A 368 18.52 -15.56 -5.57
C ARG A 368 19.62 -15.87 -6.60
N ILE A 369 20.81 -15.28 -6.44
CA ILE A 369 21.92 -15.46 -7.41
C ILE A 369 23.09 -16.31 -6.88
N THR A 370 23.20 -16.51 -5.57
CA THR A 370 24.26 -17.31 -4.92
C THR A 370 23.71 -18.37 -3.97
N ALA A 371 24.43 -19.47 -3.82
CA ALA A 371 24.10 -20.49 -2.82
C ALA A 371 24.32 -19.97 -1.39
N SER A 372 23.47 -20.38 -0.43
CA SER A 372 23.68 -20.07 0.98
C SER A 372 24.86 -20.87 1.51
N PRO A 373 25.69 -20.32 2.40
CA PRO A 373 26.42 -21.16 3.33
C PRO A 373 25.42 -22.07 4.05
N ALA A 374 25.61 -23.38 3.98
CA ALA A 374 24.74 -24.35 4.63
C ALA A 374 24.90 -24.26 6.15
N SER A 375 23.99 -23.57 6.84
CA SER A 375 23.76 -23.74 8.27
C SER A 375 22.26 -23.61 8.57
N ASN A 376 21.78 -24.52 9.41
CA ASN A 376 20.38 -24.70 9.77
C ASN A 376 19.80 -23.48 10.50
N GLU A 377 18.50 -23.25 10.26
CA GLU A 377 17.54 -22.64 11.18
C GLU A 377 17.79 -21.19 11.61
N ASP A 378 17.64 -20.23 10.69
CA ASP A 378 17.19 -18.88 11.09
C ASP A 378 16.59 -18.09 9.91
N TYR A 379 15.34 -17.62 10.04
CA TYR A 379 14.67 -16.75 9.05
C TYR A 379 15.44 -15.42 8.86
N ASN A 380 16.23 -15.03 9.86
CA ASN A 380 17.07 -13.83 9.84
C ASN A 380 18.41 -14.00 9.09
N GLN A 381 18.87 -15.23 8.81
CA GLN A 381 20.16 -15.49 8.14
C GLN A 381 20.09 -15.49 6.60
N ASN A 382 18.90 -15.41 6.00
CA ASN A 382 18.74 -15.13 4.56
C ASN A 382 19.26 -13.74 4.14
N LYS A 383 19.66 -12.88 5.09
CA LYS A 383 20.33 -11.59 4.84
C LYS A 383 21.63 -11.70 4.04
N HIS A 384 22.27 -12.88 3.98
CA HIS A 384 23.52 -13.08 3.24
C HIS A 384 23.33 -13.65 1.83
N ALA A 385 22.10 -14.01 1.44
CA ALA A 385 21.81 -14.46 0.10
C ALA A 385 21.69 -13.24 -0.83
N GLU A 386 22.58 -13.13 -1.82
CA GLU A 386 22.47 -12.08 -2.81
C GLU A 386 21.25 -12.36 -3.71
N HIS A 387 20.41 -11.34 -3.85
CA HIS A 387 19.22 -11.36 -4.70
C HIS A 387 19.31 -10.30 -5.78
N THR A 388 18.70 -10.59 -6.93
CA THR A 388 18.61 -9.71 -8.09
C THR A 388 17.16 -9.55 -8.54
N TYR A 389 16.97 -8.60 -9.44
CA TYR A 389 15.69 -8.21 -10.01
C TYR A 389 15.91 -7.63 -11.42
N TRP A 390 14.83 -7.30 -12.11
CA TRP A 390 14.87 -6.84 -13.49
C TRP A 390 15.57 -5.48 -13.68
N GLN A 391 16.46 -5.43 -14.67
CA GLN A 391 17.24 -4.28 -15.09
C GLN A 391 17.02 -3.96 -16.57
N LEU A 392 17.46 -2.77 -16.98
CA LEU A 392 17.50 -2.33 -18.37
C LEU A 392 18.93 -2.03 -18.79
N ASP A 393 19.18 -1.93 -20.09
CA ASP A 393 20.50 -1.64 -20.64
C ASP A 393 20.82 -0.13 -20.58
N GLN A 394 20.87 0.38 -19.35
CA GLN A 394 21.24 1.76 -19.00
C GLN A 394 22.02 1.74 -17.68
N PRO A 395 22.89 2.72 -17.41
CA PRO A 395 23.68 2.76 -16.18
C PRO A 395 22.81 2.68 -14.92
N ASP A 396 23.07 1.67 -14.09
CA ASP A 396 22.36 1.37 -12.83
C ASP A 396 20.82 1.40 -12.93
N ALA A 397 20.25 1.08 -14.09
CA ALA A 397 18.82 1.17 -14.33
C ALA A 397 18.08 -0.12 -13.97
N TRP A 398 17.26 -0.01 -12.93
CA TRP A 398 16.37 -1.05 -12.45
C TRP A 398 14.93 -0.76 -12.84
N ILE A 399 14.12 -1.81 -12.93
CA ILE A 399 12.68 -1.67 -13.06
C ILE A 399 12.10 -1.68 -11.65
N ARG A 400 11.28 -0.68 -11.32
CA ARG A 400 10.71 -0.52 -9.99
C ARG A 400 9.20 -0.23 -10.07
N PRO A 401 8.34 -0.95 -9.33
CA PRO A 401 6.90 -0.74 -9.28
C PRO A 401 6.54 0.36 -8.27
N TYR A 402 5.49 1.13 -8.57
CA TYR A 402 5.01 2.23 -7.74
C TYR A 402 3.48 2.22 -7.63
N TYR A 403 2.97 2.68 -6.48
CA TYR A 403 1.56 3.02 -6.28
C TYR A 403 1.11 4.32 -6.97
N GLU A 404 2.04 5.02 -7.64
CA GLU A 404 1.96 6.45 -7.97
C GLU A 404 1.74 7.32 -6.71
N ASN A 405 1.56 8.63 -6.86
CA ASN A 405 1.46 9.59 -5.75
C ASN A 405 0.10 9.59 -5.06
N ALA A 406 -0.34 8.45 -4.55
CA ALA A 406 -1.58 8.38 -3.79
C ALA A 406 -1.35 8.48 -2.28
N MET A 407 -2.30 9.10 -1.57
CA MET A 407 -2.35 9.06 -0.12
C MET A 407 -3.03 7.75 0.31
N LEU A 408 -2.50 7.10 1.34
CA LEU A 408 -3.12 5.91 1.93
C LEU A 408 -4.15 6.27 3.02
N SER A 409 -4.26 7.54 3.44
CA SER A 409 -5.24 7.98 4.46
C SER A 409 -6.21 9.03 3.93
N ASN A 410 -7.49 8.81 4.24
CA ASN A 410 -8.63 9.48 3.61
C ASN A 410 -8.93 10.89 4.10
N LYS A 411 -8.08 11.51 4.94
CA LYS A 411 -8.17 12.97 5.07
C LYS A 411 -7.92 13.65 3.70
N TRP A 412 -7.32 12.92 2.74
CA TRP A 412 -6.90 13.39 1.42
C TRP A 412 -6.84 12.30 0.33
N THR A 413 -7.66 11.23 0.40
CA THR A 413 -7.80 10.30 -0.75
C THR A 413 -8.63 10.95 -1.83
N VAL A 414 -7.90 11.54 -2.76
CA VAL A 414 -8.35 12.08 -4.01
C VAL A 414 -9.11 11.02 -4.82
N GLY A 415 -10.29 11.35 -5.33
CA GLY A 415 -11.25 10.42 -5.94
C GLY A 415 -10.84 9.85 -7.31
N SER A 416 -9.56 9.89 -7.66
CA SER A 416 -9.03 9.56 -8.99
C SER A 416 -8.02 8.41 -9.02
N VAL A 417 -7.40 8.04 -7.89
CA VAL A 417 -6.42 6.94 -7.87
C VAL A 417 -7.03 5.70 -7.23
N THR A 418 -6.95 4.57 -7.92
CA THR A 418 -7.46 3.29 -7.42
C THR A 418 -6.81 2.90 -6.09
N ASN A 419 -7.60 2.38 -5.16
CA ASN A 419 -7.11 1.73 -3.96
C ASN A 419 -6.77 0.25 -4.18
N TYR A 420 -7.01 -0.28 -5.38
CA TYR A 420 -6.72 -1.68 -5.72
C TYR A 420 -5.24 -2.02 -5.50
N GLY A 421 -4.98 -3.21 -4.94
CA GLY A 421 -3.63 -3.72 -4.73
C GLY A 421 -2.83 -2.98 -3.65
N ARG A 422 -3.50 -2.22 -2.77
CA ARG A 422 -2.86 -1.52 -1.64
C ARG A 422 -3.13 -2.18 -0.31
N TRP A 423 -2.15 -2.07 0.58
CA TRP A 423 -2.20 -2.58 1.95
C TRP A 423 -2.34 -1.43 2.96
N ASP A 424 -3.53 -1.30 3.55
CA ASP A 424 -3.83 -0.36 4.64
C ASP A 424 -5.07 -0.81 5.42
N TYR A 425 -5.18 -0.45 6.70
CA TYR A 425 -6.24 -0.96 7.57
C TYR A 425 -7.69 -0.65 7.13
N PRO A 426 -8.04 0.53 6.58
CA PRO A 426 -9.40 0.82 6.12
C PRO A 426 -9.74 -0.02 4.88
N LEU A 427 -8.74 -0.34 4.06
CA LEU A 427 -8.90 -1.28 2.96
C LEU A 427 -9.11 -2.70 3.45
N GLY A 428 -8.50 -3.08 4.58
CA GLY A 428 -8.74 -4.37 5.22
C GLY A 428 -10.22 -4.60 5.54
N VAL A 429 -10.88 -3.65 6.22
CA VAL A 429 -12.32 -3.78 6.51
C VAL A 429 -13.17 -3.72 5.24
N THR A 430 -12.74 -2.95 4.23
CA THR A 430 -13.44 -2.87 2.94
C THR A 430 -13.39 -4.16 2.15
N VAL A 431 -12.21 -4.79 2.07
CA VAL A 431 -12.04 -6.12 1.46
C VAL A 431 -12.85 -7.16 2.23
N TYR A 432 -12.86 -7.12 3.57
CA TYR A 432 -13.71 -8.00 4.37
C TYR A 432 -15.20 -7.83 4.04
N GLY A 433 -15.67 -6.58 3.93
CA GLY A 433 -17.05 -6.27 3.54
C GLY A 433 -17.41 -6.76 2.14
N LEU A 434 -16.51 -6.63 1.17
CA LEU A 434 -16.70 -7.18 -0.18
C LEU A 434 -16.81 -8.71 -0.17
N LEU A 435 -15.93 -9.40 0.56
CA LEU A 435 -15.98 -10.87 0.68
C LEU A 435 -17.30 -11.33 1.28
N GLN A 436 -17.73 -10.74 2.40
CA GLN A 436 -18.98 -11.13 3.07
C GLN A 436 -20.22 -10.79 2.24
N THR A 437 -20.23 -9.63 1.59
CA THR A 437 -21.33 -9.21 0.71
C THR A 437 -21.41 -10.08 -0.54
N GLY A 438 -20.26 -10.38 -1.15
CA GLY A 438 -20.19 -11.27 -2.31
C GLY A 438 -20.68 -12.69 -1.98
N ARG A 439 -20.35 -13.22 -0.79
CA ARG A 439 -20.87 -14.51 -0.32
C ARG A 439 -22.37 -14.48 -0.06
N TYR A 440 -22.86 -13.41 0.57
CA TYR A 440 -24.30 -13.25 0.86
C TYR A 440 -25.14 -13.12 -0.42
N LEU A 441 -24.67 -12.33 -1.40
CA LEU A 441 -25.38 -12.09 -2.66
C LEU A 441 -25.13 -13.16 -3.74
N ASP A 442 -24.32 -14.19 -3.46
CA ASP A 442 -23.84 -15.18 -4.45
C ASP A 442 -23.19 -14.52 -5.69
N ARG A 443 -22.26 -13.59 -5.45
CA ARG A 443 -21.54 -12.80 -6.47
C ARG A 443 -20.06 -13.15 -6.53
N PRO A 444 -19.67 -14.20 -7.29
CA PRO A 444 -18.29 -14.67 -7.37
C PRO A 444 -17.34 -13.63 -8.00
N ASP A 445 -17.83 -12.71 -8.80
CA ASP A 445 -17.04 -11.61 -9.37
C ASP A 445 -16.57 -10.61 -8.29
N ILE A 446 -17.40 -10.34 -7.28
CA ILE A 446 -17.04 -9.48 -6.13
C ILE A 446 -16.00 -10.19 -5.25
N ILE A 447 -16.22 -11.48 -4.96
CA ILE A 447 -15.28 -12.31 -4.19
C ILE A 447 -13.91 -12.36 -4.89
N ARG A 448 -13.91 -12.63 -6.20
CA ARG A 448 -12.70 -12.67 -7.01
C ARG A 448 -11.96 -11.32 -7.00
N TYR A 449 -12.66 -10.21 -7.19
CA TYR A 449 -12.05 -8.88 -7.11
C TYR A 449 -11.33 -8.67 -5.77
N ALA A 450 -12.00 -9.01 -4.66
CA ALA A 450 -11.45 -8.86 -3.31
C ALA A 450 -10.23 -9.77 -3.09
N ALA A 451 -10.28 -11.03 -3.53
CA ALA A 451 -9.16 -11.95 -3.44
C ALA A 451 -7.97 -11.51 -4.29
N GLU A 452 -8.20 -11.08 -5.53
CA GLU A 452 -7.15 -10.59 -6.44
C GLU A 452 -6.51 -9.29 -5.94
N HIS A 453 -7.27 -8.41 -5.28
CA HIS A 453 -6.73 -7.24 -4.57
C HIS A 453 -5.68 -7.68 -3.54
N VAL A 454 -6.04 -8.63 -2.67
CA VAL A 454 -5.12 -9.13 -1.63
C VAL A 454 -3.90 -9.79 -2.27
N GLN A 455 -4.09 -10.60 -3.32
CA GLN A 455 -2.99 -11.25 -4.04
C GLN A 455 -2.02 -10.24 -4.67
N ALA A 456 -2.51 -9.13 -5.22
CA ALA A 456 -1.67 -8.07 -5.76
C ALA A 456 -0.72 -7.50 -4.69
N CYS A 457 -1.20 -7.34 -3.45
CA CYS A 457 -0.36 -6.93 -2.33
C CYS A 457 0.65 -8.02 -1.94
N THR A 458 0.18 -9.24 -1.66
CA THR A 458 1.00 -10.29 -1.03
C THR A 458 2.03 -10.89 -1.97
N ARG A 459 1.77 -10.97 -3.27
CA ARG A 459 2.75 -11.46 -4.25
C ARG A 459 3.97 -10.54 -4.34
N MET A 460 3.79 -9.25 -4.09
CA MET A 460 4.88 -8.29 -4.04
C MET A 460 5.61 -8.25 -2.68
N TYR A 461 5.26 -9.09 -1.71
CA TYR A 461 5.80 -9.01 -0.35
C TYR A 461 7.32 -9.18 -0.30
N ASP A 462 7.85 -10.25 -0.89
CA ASP A 462 9.29 -10.52 -0.91
C ASP A 462 10.03 -9.43 -1.69
N TYR A 463 9.46 -8.98 -2.81
CA TYR A 463 9.98 -7.83 -3.55
C TYR A 463 10.06 -6.59 -2.68
N SER A 464 9.00 -6.29 -1.91
CA SER A 464 8.93 -5.07 -1.09
C SER A 464 9.94 -5.09 0.05
N LEU A 465 10.22 -6.27 0.63
CA LEU A 465 11.28 -6.45 1.61
C LEU A 465 12.66 -6.17 1.01
N TRP A 466 12.92 -6.75 -0.16
CA TRP A 466 14.17 -6.54 -0.91
C TRP A 466 14.32 -5.09 -1.37
N ASP A 467 13.26 -4.47 -1.90
CA ASP A 467 13.23 -3.08 -2.37
C ASP A 467 13.62 -2.09 -1.25
N ARG A 468 13.08 -2.30 -0.04
CA ARG A 468 13.49 -1.53 1.14
C ARG A 468 14.96 -1.72 1.47
N GLU A 469 15.44 -2.95 1.47
CA GLU A 469 16.85 -3.25 1.79
C GLU A 469 17.80 -2.65 0.75
N GLN A 470 17.43 -2.68 -0.53
CA GLN A 470 18.27 -2.20 -1.63
C GLN A 470 18.26 -0.69 -1.80
N TYR A 471 17.12 -0.04 -1.53
CA TYR A 471 16.90 1.37 -1.87
C TYR A 471 16.48 2.24 -0.67
N GLY A 472 16.55 1.69 0.54
CA GLY A 472 16.33 2.34 1.83
C GLY A 472 14.86 2.53 2.22
N PHE A 473 13.95 2.66 1.26
CA PHE A 473 12.51 2.77 1.49
C PHE A 473 11.72 2.04 0.41
N PRO A 474 10.68 1.26 0.74
CA PRO A 474 9.93 0.50 -0.24
C PRO A 474 8.97 1.38 -1.06
N ALA A 475 8.88 1.17 -2.37
CA ALA A 475 7.96 1.89 -3.26
C ALA A 475 6.52 1.36 -3.20
N VAL A 476 6.35 0.12 -2.73
CA VAL A 476 5.05 -0.54 -2.52
C VAL A 476 5.04 -1.27 -1.18
N ASN A 477 3.85 -1.53 -0.64
CA ASN A 477 3.64 -2.23 0.63
C ASN A 477 4.40 -1.66 1.85
N GLN A 478 4.55 -0.33 1.92
CA GLN A 478 5.24 0.38 3.01
C GLN A 478 4.78 -0.10 4.39
N GLN A 479 3.46 -0.13 4.63
CA GLN A 479 2.91 -0.53 5.93
C GLN A 479 3.20 -2.00 6.27
N LEU A 480 2.99 -2.91 5.30
CA LEU A 480 3.21 -4.35 5.50
C LEU A 480 4.67 -4.67 5.83
N VAL A 481 5.64 -4.07 5.13
CA VAL A 481 7.07 -4.40 5.35
C VAL A 481 7.71 -3.59 6.48
N MET A 482 7.15 -2.42 6.80
CA MET A 482 7.62 -1.53 7.88
C MET A 482 6.68 -1.54 9.09
N MET A 483 6.12 -2.72 9.39
CA MET A 483 5.22 -2.97 10.51
C MET A 483 5.85 -2.53 11.84
N LYS A 484 5.22 -1.56 12.50
CA LYS A 484 5.58 -1.07 13.84
C LYS A 484 4.40 -0.99 14.80
N MET A 485 3.18 -1.08 14.29
CA MET A 485 1.95 -0.98 15.09
C MET A 485 0.86 -1.86 14.49
N LEU A 486 -0.18 -2.11 15.27
CA LEU A 486 -1.31 -2.96 14.90
C LEU A 486 -2.01 -2.49 13.60
N ASP A 487 -2.18 -1.18 13.42
CA ASP A 487 -2.78 -0.57 12.22
C ASP A 487 -2.08 -1.00 10.93
N ASN A 488 -0.76 -1.28 10.97
CA ASN A 488 -0.01 -1.66 9.77
C ASN A 488 -0.34 -3.07 9.26
N CYS A 489 -1.00 -3.91 10.05
CA CYS A 489 -1.12 -5.33 9.73
C CYS A 489 -2.46 -5.97 10.08
N GLY A 490 -3.13 -5.62 11.17
CA GLY A 490 -4.20 -6.47 11.71
C GLY A 490 -5.45 -6.53 10.87
N SER A 491 -6.06 -5.38 10.55
CA SER A 491 -7.28 -5.33 9.74
C SER A 491 -7.09 -5.99 8.37
N PHE A 492 -6.01 -5.65 7.67
CA PHE A 492 -5.75 -6.21 6.34
C PHE A 492 -5.29 -7.67 6.41
N GLY A 493 -4.48 -8.04 7.39
CA GLY A 493 -4.11 -9.43 7.65
C GLY A 493 -5.32 -10.31 7.95
N SER A 494 -6.29 -9.79 8.71
CA SER A 494 -7.56 -10.45 8.99
C SER A 494 -8.34 -10.71 7.69
N ALA A 495 -8.49 -9.69 6.84
CA ALA A 495 -9.14 -9.82 5.53
C ALA A 495 -8.36 -10.74 4.57
N MET A 496 -7.04 -10.75 4.63
CA MET A 496 -6.18 -11.68 3.88
C MET A 496 -6.47 -13.13 4.27
N LEU A 497 -6.61 -13.42 5.57
CA LEU A 497 -6.97 -14.76 6.03
C LEU A 497 -8.38 -15.18 5.59
N GLU A 498 -9.33 -14.25 5.49
CA GLU A 498 -10.64 -14.52 4.89
C GLU A 498 -10.53 -14.85 3.40
N ALA A 499 -9.76 -14.06 2.64
CA ALA A 499 -9.53 -14.28 1.22
C ALA A 499 -8.76 -15.57 0.94
N TYR A 500 -7.95 -16.07 1.90
CA TYR A 500 -7.21 -17.32 1.76
C TYR A 500 -8.13 -18.50 1.46
N SER A 501 -9.30 -18.55 2.12
CA SER A 501 -10.29 -19.61 1.92
C SER A 501 -10.85 -19.68 0.50
N GLU A 502 -10.75 -18.58 -0.26
CA GLU A 502 -11.24 -18.48 -1.64
C GLU A 502 -10.17 -18.87 -2.68
N CYS A 503 -8.91 -18.53 -2.41
CA CYS A 503 -7.85 -18.59 -3.43
C CYS A 503 -6.68 -19.53 -3.10
N ASN A 504 -6.53 -19.96 -1.85
CA ASN A 504 -5.43 -20.80 -1.37
C ASN A 504 -4.02 -20.31 -1.76
N GLU A 505 -3.84 -18.98 -1.88
CA GLU A 505 -2.58 -18.37 -2.32
C GLU A 505 -1.46 -18.61 -1.28
N PRO A 506 -0.39 -19.37 -1.62
CA PRO A 506 0.62 -19.77 -0.65
C PRO A 506 1.41 -18.62 -0.02
N THR A 507 1.51 -17.48 -0.72
CA THR A 507 2.21 -16.28 -0.20
C THR A 507 1.55 -15.69 1.05
N PHE A 508 0.31 -16.05 1.38
CA PHE A 508 -0.39 -15.54 2.56
C PHE A 508 0.15 -16.14 3.86
N LEU A 509 0.60 -17.41 3.85
CA LEU A 509 0.98 -18.12 5.07
C LEU A 509 2.22 -17.52 5.76
N PRO A 510 3.33 -17.22 5.06
CA PRO A 510 4.48 -16.57 5.70
C PRO A 510 4.15 -15.17 6.24
N ILE A 511 3.27 -14.43 5.55
CA ILE A 511 2.80 -13.12 6.01
C ILE A 511 1.97 -13.28 7.28
N ALA A 512 1.06 -14.25 7.33
CA ALA A 512 0.24 -14.55 8.50
C ALA A 512 1.11 -14.93 9.71
N GLU A 513 2.10 -15.81 9.54
CA GLU A 513 3.05 -16.15 10.61
C GLU A 513 3.80 -14.92 11.11
N ARG A 514 4.23 -14.02 10.23
CA ARG A 514 4.91 -12.77 10.63
C ARG A 514 4.01 -11.83 11.43
N ILE A 515 2.76 -11.66 11.00
CA ILE A 515 1.80 -10.80 11.72
C ILE A 515 1.50 -11.40 13.09
N ALA A 516 1.32 -12.72 13.17
CA ALA A 516 1.11 -13.42 14.44
C ALA A 516 2.33 -13.31 15.37
N ASP A 517 3.55 -13.49 14.85
CA ASP A 517 4.79 -13.32 15.60
C ASP A 517 4.91 -11.89 16.16
N PHE A 518 4.60 -10.89 15.33
CA PHE A 518 4.56 -9.49 15.76
C PHE A 518 3.57 -9.29 16.92
N MET A 519 2.30 -9.65 16.74
CA MET A 519 1.27 -9.41 17.75
C MET A 519 1.49 -10.21 19.04
N LEU A 520 1.91 -11.47 18.95
CA LEU A 520 1.99 -12.34 20.12
C LEU A 520 3.26 -12.09 20.92
N PHE A 521 4.39 -11.79 20.27
CA PHE A 521 5.70 -11.82 20.91
C PHE A 521 6.52 -10.53 20.83
N ARG A 522 6.24 -9.63 19.88
CA ARG A 522 7.08 -8.42 19.67
C ARG A 522 6.39 -7.11 20.00
N LEU A 523 5.09 -7.03 19.79
CA LEU A 523 4.29 -5.85 20.08
C LEU A 523 4.41 -5.50 21.56
N GLU A 524 4.53 -4.20 21.82
CA GLU A 524 4.74 -3.65 23.14
C GLU A 524 3.52 -3.91 24.05
N ARG A 525 3.81 -4.17 25.33
CA ARG A 525 2.80 -4.53 26.33
C ARG A 525 3.01 -3.77 27.63
N GLN A 526 1.91 -3.42 28.29
CA GLN A 526 1.91 -3.00 29.69
C GLN A 526 2.28 -4.17 30.61
N GLU A 527 2.55 -3.89 31.89
CA GLU A 527 2.94 -4.92 32.87
C GLU A 527 1.91 -6.04 33.03
N ASP A 528 0.62 -5.75 32.87
CA ASP A 528 -0.47 -6.75 32.89
C ASP A 528 -0.67 -7.46 31.54
N GLY A 529 0.18 -7.17 30.57
CA GLY A 529 0.21 -7.76 29.25
C GLY A 529 -0.76 -7.12 28.25
N ALA A 530 -1.41 -6.01 28.58
CA ALA A 530 -2.28 -5.29 27.64
C ALA A 530 -1.47 -4.69 26.50
N PHE A 531 -1.96 -4.80 25.27
CA PHE A 531 -1.34 -4.11 24.12
C PHE A 531 -1.39 -2.60 24.30
N TYR A 532 -0.33 -1.92 23.89
CA TYR A 532 -0.29 -0.46 23.84
C TYR A 532 0.68 0.02 22.75
N ARG A 533 0.70 1.32 22.52
CA ARG A 533 1.53 2.00 21.52
C ARG A 533 2.68 2.70 22.23
N GLU A 534 3.90 2.16 22.13
CA GLU A 534 5.09 2.87 22.62
C GLU A 534 5.39 4.07 21.71
N CYS A 535 5.54 3.86 20.40
CA CYS A 535 5.55 4.90 19.36
C CYS A 535 6.41 6.15 19.69
N ILE A 536 7.64 5.95 20.19
CA ILE A 536 8.53 7.02 20.68
C ILE A 536 8.66 8.16 19.67
N GLY A 537 8.34 9.39 20.09
CA GLY A 537 8.44 10.59 19.27
C GLY A 537 7.31 10.79 18.26
N GLU A 538 6.29 9.92 18.26
CA GLU A 538 5.07 10.07 17.47
C GLU A 538 3.91 10.56 18.35
N PHE A 539 2.84 11.09 17.73
CA PHE A 539 1.72 11.63 18.53
C PHE A 539 1.02 10.56 19.39
N ALA A 540 1.05 9.30 18.97
CA ALA A 540 0.45 8.17 19.68
C ALA A 540 1.36 7.58 20.79
N GLU A 541 2.48 8.25 21.09
CA GLU A 541 3.44 7.78 22.09
C GLU A 541 2.80 7.51 23.46
N ASN A 542 3.05 6.31 23.99
CA ASN A 542 2.59 5.80 25.29
C ASN A 542 1.07 5.88 25.47
N THR A 543 0.31 5.32 24.52
CA THR A 543 -1.17 5.31 24.55
C THR A 543 -1.77 3.94 24.24
N MET A 544 -3.00 3.69 24.71
CA MET A 544 -3.83 2.52 24.34
C MET A 544 -5.14 3.02 23.74
N TRP A 545 -5.54 2.44 22.60
CA TRP A 545 -6.68 2.92 21.82
C TRP A 545 -7.75 1.84 21.69
N ALA A 546 -9.02 2.16 21.88
CA ALA A 546 -10.12 1.21 21.69
C ALA A 546 -10.06 0.49 20.32
N ASP A 547 -9.61 1.20 19.29
CA ASP A 547 -9.37 0.72 17.93
C ASP A 547 -8.42 -0.48 17.86
N ASP A 548 -7.43 -0.57 18.75
CA ASP A 548 -6.43 -1.66 18.78
C ASP A 548 -7.09 -3.04 18.96
N LEU A 549 -8.29 -3.11 19.55
CA LEU A 549 -9.06 -4.34 19.64
C LEU A 549 -9.44 -4.86 18.24
N TYR A 550 -9.84 -3.97 17.32
CA TYR A 550 -10.09 -4.34 15.93
C TYR A 550 -8.80 -4.58 15.15
N MET A 551 -7.76 -3.81 15.42
CA MET A 551 -6.47 -3.98 14.76
C MET A 551 -5.68 -5.22 15.24
N SER A 552 -6.22 -6.03 16.15
CA SER A 552 -5.55 -7.24 16.66
C SER A 552 -6.46 -8.46 16.67
N THR A 553 -7.59 -8.39 17.37
CA THR A 553 -8.37 -9.58 17.73
C THR A 553 -9.02 -10.31 16.55
N PRO A 554 -9.56 -9.65 15.50
CA PRO A 554 -10.12 -10.36 14.35
C PRO A 554 -9.07 -11.13 13.55
N PHE A 555 -7.83 -10.61 13.49
CA PHE A 555 -6.71 -11.33 12.87
C PHE A 555 -6.35 -12.56 13.70
N LEU A 556 -6.15 -12.40 15.01
CA LEU A 556 -5.78 -13.49 15.92
C LEU A 556 -6.80 -14.63 15.90
N VAL A 557 -8.10 -14.30 15.86
CA VAL A 557 -9.21 -15.26 15.71
C VAL A 557 -9.08 -16.08 14.43
N ARG A 558 -8.90 -15.42 13.28
CA ARG A 558 -8.79 -16.11 11.98
C ARG A 558 -7.51 -16.91 11.87
N TYR A 559 -6.42 -16.40 12.44
CA TYR A 559 -5.15 -17.07 12.49
C TYR A 559 -5.23 -18.35 13.34
N ALA A 560 -5.87 -18.29 14.51
CA ALA A 560 -6.15 -19.47 15.32
C ALA A 560 -7.01 -20.49 14.58
N ARG A 561 -8.04 -20.04 13.86
CA ARG A 561 -8.90 -20.93 13.03
C ARG A 561 -8.11 -21.62 11.92
N LEU A 562 -7.20 -20.90 11.25
CA LEU A 562 -6.40 -21.46 10.15
C LEU A 562 -5.33 -22.44 10.64
N THR A 563 -4.67 -22.13 11.77
CA THR A 563 -3.48 -22.85 12.23
C THR A 563 -3.74 -23.85 13.36
N GLY A 564 -4.89 -23.75 14.03
CA GLY A 564 -5.18 -24.47 15.27
C GLY A 564 -4.46 -23.94 16.52
N LYS A 565 -3.73 -22.83 16.42
CA LYS A 565 -2.99 -22.23 17.56
C LYS A 565 -3.95 -21.50 18.52
N GLN A 566 -4.48 -22.26 19.49
CA GLN A 566 -5.45 -21.76 20.47
C GLN A 566 -4.95 -20.54 21.27
N SER A 567 -3.64 -20.44 21.53
CA SER A 567 -3.05 -19.29 22.25
C SER A 567 -3.33 -17.94 21.59
N ALA A 568 -3.50 -17.88 20.27
CA ALA A 568 -3.89 -16.64 19.59
C ALA A 568 -5.34 -16.25 19.90
N LEU A 569 -6.24 -17.23 19.99
CA LEU A 569 -7.64 -17.00 20.35
C LEU A 569 -7.77 -16.62 21.84
N ASP A 570 -7.01 -17.27 22.72
CA ASP A 570 -6.98 -16.95 24.15
C ASP A 570 -6.46 -15.51 24.37
N GLU A 571 -5.42 -15.13 23.63
CA GLU A 571 -4.89 -13.76 23.69
C GLU A 571 -5.91 -12.73 23.19
N ALA A 572 -6.64 -13.03 22.11
CA ALA A 572 -7.70 -12.15 21.62
C ALA A 572 -8.80 -11.92 22.67
N ALA A 573 -9.23 -12.97 23.39
CA ALA A 573 -10.18 -12.87 24.49
C ALA A 573 -9.63 -12.05 25.67
N ARG A 574 -8.38 -12.32 26.06
CA ARG A 574 -7.71 -11.65 27.18
C ARG A 574 -7.61 -10.14 26.98
N GLN A 575 -7.31 -9.67 25.77
CA GLN A 575 -7.18 -8.24 25.48
C GLN A 575 -8.47 -7.45 25.73
N PHE A 576 -9.66 -8.01 25.48
CA PHE A 576 -10.92 -7.33 25.79
C PHE A 576 -11.09 -7.05 27.28
N LEU A 577 -10.75 -8.01 28.14
CA LEU A 577 -10.85 -7.86 29.59
C LEU A 577 -9.84 -6.84 30.13
N LEU A 578 -8.65 -6.79 29.54
CA LEU A 578 -7.64 -5.78 29.88
C LEU A 578 -8.06 -4.39 29.43
N TYR A 579 -8.49 -4.22 28.18
CA TYR A 579 -8.92 -2.92 27.66
C TYR A 579 -10.13 -2.38 28.43
N ARG A 580 -11.04 -3.27 28.87
CA ARG A 580 -12.14 -2.88 29.75
C ARG A 580 -11.66 -2.21 31.03
N LYS A 581 -10.59 -2.70 31.67
CA LYS A 581 -10.01 -2.11 32.90
C LYS A 581 -9.55 -0.66 32.69
N TYR A 582 -9.01 -0.34 31.52
CA TYR A 582 -8.46 0.98 31.22
C TYR A 582 -9.49 1.97 30.63
N LEU A 583 -10.38 1.48 29.76
CA LEU A 583 -11.19 2.35 28.90
C LEU A 583 -12.68 2.36 29.24
N PHE A 584 -13.21 1.35 29.94
CA PHE A 584 -14.65 1.25 30.16
C PHE A 584 -15.15 2.36 31.10
N MET A 585 -16.22 3.05 30.67
CA MET A 585 -16.89 4.12 31.40
C MET A 585 -18.18 3.55 32.01
N PRO A 586 -18.15 3.12 33.30
CA PRO A 586 -19.26 2.39 33.89
C PRO A 586 -20.54 3.22 34.01
N GLU A 587 -20.47 4.56 34.10
CA GLU A 587 -21.69 5.38 34.19
C GLU A 587 -22.52 5.36 32.89
N PHE A 588 -21.85 5.21 31.74
CA PHE A 588 -22.49 5.18 30.42
C PHE A 588 -22.54 3.77 29.80
N LYS A 589 -21.79 2.82 30.36
CA LYS A 589 -21.56 1.47 29.80
C LYS A 589 -21.02 1.48 28.37
N ILE A 590 -20.10 2.40 28.10
CA ILE A 590 -19.40 2.54 26.81
C ILE A 590 -17.89 2.70 27.07
N MET A 591 -17.09 2.79 26.02
CA MET A 591 -15.64 2.93 26.10
C MET A 591 -15.21 4.39 25.89
N SER A 592 -14.21 4.82 26.66
CA SER A 592 -13.36 5.94 26.28
C SER A 592 -12.52 5.56 25.06
N HIS A 593 -12.20 6.52 24.20
CA HIS A 593 -11.40 6.27 23.01
C HIS A 593 -9.97 5.84 23.33
N VAL A 594 -9.29 6.58 24.21
CA VAL A 594 -7.85 6.41 24.48
C VAL A 594 -7.56 6.49 25.97
N TYR A 595 -6.62 5.66 26.42
CA TYR A 595 -5.90 5.80 27.68
C TYR A 595 -4.48 6.30 27.40
N ASP A 596 -4.11 7.40 28.04
CA ASP A 596 -2.79 8.00 27.90
C ASP A 596 -1.96 7.68 29.15
N PHE A 597 -0.92 6.87 28.99
CA PHE A 597 -0.05 6.44 30.09
C PHE A 597 0.89 7.55 30.56
N LYS A 598 1.08 8.63 29.78
CA LYS A 598 1.86 9.79 30.22
C LYS A 598 1.14 10.56 31.33
N TYR A 599 -0.19 10.55 31.29
CA TYR A 599 -1.06 11.21 32.27
C TYR A 599 -1.76 10.23 33.22
N GLU A 600 -1.55 8.92 33.02
CA GLU A 600 -2.21 7.85 33.75
C GLU A 600 -3.74 8.00 33.76
N GLN A 601 -4.33 8.39 32.64
CA GLN A 601 -5.76 8.68 32.56
C GLN A 601 -6.37 8.33 31.19
N ALA A 602 -7.61 7.84 31.23
CA ALA A 602 -8.47 7.81 30.05
C ALA A 602 -8.84 9.24 29.60
N THR A 603 -9.01 9.44 28.30
CA THR A 603 -9.49 10.71 27.77
C THR A 603 -10.93 11.02 28.18
N HIS A 604 -11.69 10.00 28.59
CA HIS A 604 -13.13 10.04 28.88
C HIS A 604 -13.99 10.59 27.73
N ILE A 605 -13.45 10.60 26.50
CA ILE A 605 -14.21 10.93 25.30
C ILE A 605 -14.68 9.63 24.62
N PRO A 606 -15.98 9.32 24.63
CA PRO A 606 -16.50 8.11 23.99
C PRO A 606 -16.73 8.36 22.49
N TRP A 607 -15.64 8.38 21.74
CA TRP A 607 -15.71 8.52 20.28
C TRP A 607 -16.42 7.33 19.64
N GLY A 608 -17.38 7.62 18.75
CA GLY A 608 -18.29 6.65 18.16
C GLY A 608 -17.58 5.49 17.46
N ARG A 609 -16.65 5.76 16.54
CA ARG A 609 -16.01 4.68 15.77
C ARG A 609 -15.10 3.79 16.62
N GLY A 610 -14.35 4.34 17.58
CA GLY A 610 -13.56 3.51 18.51
C GLY A 610 -14.44 2.53 19.33
N ASN A 611 -15.62 2.98 19.74
CA ASN A 611 -16.64 2.13 20.37
C ASN A 611 -17.22 1.09 19.40
N GLY A 612 -17.48 1.50 18.16
CA GLY A 612 -17.92 0.60 17.09
C GLY A 612 -16.90 -0.52 16.82
N TRP A 613 -15.60 -0.21 16.76
CA TRP A 613 -14.53 -1.21 16.63
C TRP A 613 -14.50 -2.18 17.80
N THR A 614 -14.72 -1.70 19.03
CA THR A 614 -14.82 -2.55 20.22
C THR A 614 -15.97 -3.55 20.07
N LEU A 615 -17.18 -3.08 19.78
CA LEU A 615 -18.36 -3.96 19.68
C LEU A 615 -18.22 -4.95 18.52
N PHE A 616 -17.84 -4.45 17.34
CA PHE A 616 -17.62 -5.25 16.14
C PHE A 616 -16.68 -6.42 16.44
N SER A 617 -15.51 -6.12 17.02
CA SER A 617 -14.46 -7.11 17.23
C SER A 617 -14.82 -8.09 18.35
N LEU A 618 -15.59 -7.64 19.35
CA LEU A 618 -16.08 -8.53 20.41
C LEU A 618 -17.02 -9.60 19.82
N THR A 619 -17.84 -9.26 18.84
CA THR A 619 -18.68 -10.27 18.15
C THR A 619 -17.89 -11.29 17.33
N GLU A 620 -16.73 -10.89 16.81
CA GLU A 620 -15.84 -11.77 16.06
C GLU A 620 -15.12 -12.76 16.99
N VAL A 621 -14.66 -12.28 18.16
CA VAL A 621 -14.10 -13.14 19.20
C VAL A 621 -15.16 -14.10 19.76
N LEU A 622 -16.35 -13.60 20.14
CA LEU A 622 -17.42 -14.41 20.73
C LEU A 622 -17.91 -15.53 19.80
N GLU A 623 -17.93 -15.32 18.49
CA GLU A 623 -18.26 -16.36 17.50
C GLU A 623 -17.21 -17.47 17.48
N ALA A 624 -15.93 -17.12 17.66
CA ALA A 624 -14.82 -18.08 17.61
C ALA A 624 -14.58 -18.83 18.92
N LEU A 625 -14.97 -18.28 20.06
CA LEU A 625 -14.82 -18.93 21.36
C LEU A 625 -15.74 -20.15 21.50
N SER A 626 -15.17 -21.25 21.97
CA SER A 626 -15.95 -22.42 22.39
C SER A 626 -16.83 -22.08 23.59
N ALA A 627 -17.95 -22.80 23.75
CA ALA A 627 -18.87 -22.60 24.86
C ALA A 627 -18.19 -22.75 26.25
N GLU A 628 -17.16 -23.59 26.33
CA GLU A 628 -16.41 -23.90 27.56
C GLU A 628 -15.22 -22.97 27.82
N HIS A 629 -14.95 -21.99 26.93
CA HIS A 629 -13.82 -21.09 27.14
C HIS A 629 -14.00 -20.25 28.42
N PRO A 630 -13.01 -20.18 29.32
CA PRO A 630 -13.17 -19.59 30.66
C PRO A 630 -13.59 -18.11 30.64
N ASP A 631 -13.10 -17.34 29.68
CA ASP A 631 -13.43 -15.90 29.58
C ASP A 631 -14.77 -15.63 28.86
N ARG A 632 -15.37 -16.63 28.22
CA ARG A 632 -16.58 -16.42 27.41
C ARG A 632 -17.76 -15.84 28.20
N PRO A 633 -18.07 -16.28 29.44
CA PRO A 633 -19.14 -15.68 30.23
C PRO A 633 -18.90 -14.20 30.52
N ALA A 634 -17.67 -13.82 30.91
CA ALA A 634 -17.31 -12.43 31.18
C ALA A 634 -17.42 -11.54 29.93
N LEU A 635 -17.02 -12.09 28.77
CA LEU A 635 -17.12 -11.39 27.48
C LEU A 635 -18.57 -11.23 27.01
N ILE A 636 -19.45 -12.23 27.23
CA ILE A 636 -20.89 -12.09 26.95
C ILE A 636 -21.54 -11.04 27.85
N GLN A 637 -21.18 -11.02 29.14
CA GLN A 637 -21.66 -9.97 30.05
C GLN A 637 -21.20 -8.59 29.57
N PHE A 638 -19.91 -8.45 29.23
CA PHE A 638 -19.38 -7.19 28.71
C PHE A 638 -20.10 -6.77 27.42
N PHE A 639 -20.35 -7.71 26.50
CA PHE A 639 -21.10 -7.45 25.28
C PHE A 639 -22.52 -6.91 25.57
N ASN A 640 -23.26 -7.52 26.50
CA ASN A 640 -24.60 -7.05 26.89
C ASN A 640 -24.57 -5.64 27.51
N GLU A 641 -23.58 -5.35 28.36
CA GLU A 641 -23.42 -4.01 28.95
C GLU A 641 -23.14 -2.95 27.89
N LEU A 642 -22.22 -3.22 26.95
CA LEU A 642 -21.95 -2.33 25.83
C LEU A 642 -23.20 -2.14 24.97
N CYS A 643 -23.90 -3.22 24.65
CA CYS A 643 -25.13 -3.13 23.87
C CYS A 643 -26.20 -2.28 24.56
N ASP A 644 -26.36 -2.42 25.88
CA ASP A 644 -27.28 -1.59 26.68
C ASP A 644 -26.90 -0.10 26.62
N GLY A 645 -25.62 0.23 26.82
CA GLY A 645 -25.11 1.60 26.73
C GLY A 645 -25.32 2.22 25.35
N TYR A 646 -24.97 1.50 24.29
CA TYR A 646 -25.18 1.99 22.92
C TYR A 646 -26.65 2.15 22.58
N ALA A 647 -27.50 1.18 22.89
CA ALA A 647 -28.93 1.29 22.60
C ALA A 647 -29.62 2.43 23.37
N ALA A 648 -29.09 2.85 24.53
CA ALA A 648 -29.59 4.00 25.28
C ALA A 648 -29.25 5.36 24.63
N LEU A 649 -28.25 5.41 23.74
CA LEU A 649 -27.76 6.63 23.09
C LEU A 649 -28.19 6.73 21.61
N GLN A 650 -29.08 5.85 21.14
CA GLN A 650 -29.58 5.89 19.77
C GLN A 650 -30.61 7.02 19.61
N GLU A 651 -30.38 7.91 18.64
CA GLU A 651 -31.33 8.98 18.32
C GLU A 651 -32.59 8.46 17.63
N GLU A 652 -33.65 9.27 17.59
CA GLU A 652 -34.93 8.93 16.94
C GLU A 652 -34.75 8.44 15.49
N GLY A 653 -33.85 9.10 14.74
CA GLY A 653 -33.48 8.74 13.36
C GLY A 653 -32.69 7.45 13.18
N GLY A 654 -32.34 6.76 14.27
CA GLY A 654 -31.63 5.48 14.26
C GLY A 654 -30.10 5.58 14.24
N LEU A 655 -29.54 6.79 14.08
CA LEU A 655 -28.09 7.03 14.07
C LEU A 655 -27.55 7.35 15.48
N TRP A 656 -26.23 7.27 15.63
CA TRP A 656 -25.49 7.71 16.80
C TRP A 656 -24.63 8.94 16.50
N HIS A 657 -24.30 9.67 17.56
CA HIS A 657 -23.45 10.84 17.52
C HIS A 657 -21.96 10.50 17.48
N GLN A 658 -21.17 11.38 16.87
CA GLN A 658 -19.71 11.27 16.77
C GLN A 658 -19.05 11.13 18.15
N VAL A 659 -19.53 11.90 19.13
CA VAL A 659 -19.22 11.69 20.55
C VAL A 659 -20.51 11.17 21.18
N LEU A 660 -20.50 9.91 21.60
CA LEU A 660 -21.74 9.16 21.87
C LEU A 660 -22.61 9.76 22.97
N ASN A 661 -21.98 10.39 23.98
CA ASN A 661 -22.67 11.01 25.10
C ASN A 661 -22.90 12.53 24.92
N ASP A 662 -22.70 13.07 23.71
CA ASP A 662 -22.95 14.47 23.39
C ASP A 662 -23.80 14.61 22.10
N ALA A 663 -25.11 14.81 22.30
CA ALA A 663 -26.10 14.98 21.25
C ALA A 663 -25.91 16.28 20.42
N ASN A 664 -25.00 17.18 20.80
CA ASN A 664 -24.69 18.37 20.00
C ASN A 664 -23.70 18.09 18.87
N THR A 665 -22.98 16.97 18.94
CA THR A 665 -22.04 16.58 17.89
C THR A 665 -22.79 16.06 16.66
N TYR A 666 -22.15 15.98 15.50
CA TYR A 666 -22.84 15.46 14.32
C TYR A 666 -23.09 13.93 14.43
N GLN A 667 -24.19 13.45 13.83
CA GLN A 667 -24.45 12.01 13.71
C GLN A 667 -23.46 11.35 12.75
N GLU A 668 -22.84 10.22 13.13
CA GLU A 668 -21.75 9.58 12.38
C GLU A 668 -22.15 8.20 11.86
N ALA A 669 -21.84 7.94 10.60
CA ALA A 669 -22.38 6.80 9.87
C ALA A 669 -21.62 5.51 10.16
N SER A 670 -20.29 5.55 10.28
CA SER A 670 -19.49 4.32 10.47
C SER A 670 -19.74 3.64 11.81
N CYS A 671 -19.83 4.38 12.91
CA CYS A 671 -20.17 3.84 14.23
C CYS A 671 -21.59 3.28 14.26
N THR A 672 -22.55 3.98 13.65
CA THR A 672 -23.94 3.52 13.50
C THR A 672 -23.99 2.16 12.81
N ALA A 673 -23.24 2.00 11.72
CA ALA A 673 -23.17 0.74 10.98
C ALA A 673 -22.54 -0.40 11.82
N MET A 674 -21.52 -0.10 12.62
CA MET A 674 -20.91 -1.09 13.53
C MET A 674 -21.83 -1.52 14.66
N PHE A 675 -22.64 -0.60 15.20
CA PHE A 675 -23.63 -0.95 16.20
C PHE A 675 -24.74 -1.82 15.60
N ALA A 676 -25.23 -1.50 14.40
CA ALA A 676 -26.16 -2.35 13.67
C ALA A 676 -25.60 -3.76 13.44
N TYR A 677 -24.34 -3.84 13.00
CA TYR A 677 -23.61 -5.10 12.83
C TYR A 677 -23.52 -5.91 14.13
N GLY A 678 -23.09 -5.27 15.22
CA GLY A 678 -22.92 -5.91 16.52
C GLY A 678 -24.24 -6.43 17.08
N PHE A 679 -25.30 -5.61 17.04
CA PHE A 679 -26.65 -6.01 17.46
C PHE A 679 -27.18 -7.17 16.64
N ALA A 680 -27.10 -7.10 15.31
CA ALA A 680 -27.60 -8.15 14.42
C ALA A 680 -26.91 -9.50 14.69
N ARG A 681 -25.59 -9.50 14.90
CA ARG A 681 -24.85 -10.70 15.29
C ARG A 681 -25.26 -11.21 16.67
N GLY A 682 -25.37 -10.31 17.66
CA GLY A 682 -25.81 -10.68 19.01
C GLY A 682 -27.17 -11.38 19.02
N VAL A 683 -28.10 -10.96 18.16
CA VAL A 683 -29.40 -11.63 17.96
C VAL A 683 -29.21 -13.00 17.31
N ARG A 684 -28.51 -13.07 16.16
CA ARG A 684 -28.31 -14.32 15.40
C ARG A 684 -27.63 -15.43 16.19
N PHE A 685 -26.68 -15.06 17.06
CA PHE A 685 -25.93 -16.01 17.87
C PHE A 685 -26.50 -16.20 19.29
N GLY A 686 -27.59 -15.52 19.63
CA GLY A 686 -28.29 -15.69 20.90
C GLY A 686 -27.50 -15.22 22.13
N TRP A 687 -26.70 -14.15 22.00
CA TRP A 687 -25.89 -13.62 23.10
C TRP A 687 -26.62 -12.57 23.95
N LEU A 688 -27.73 -12.04 23.45
CA LEU A 688 -28.44 -10.90 24.05
C LEU A 688 -29.55 -11.36 24.98
N GLU A 689 -29.63 -10.78 26.17
CA GLU A 689 -30.67 -11.07 27.16
C GLU A 689 -32.07 -10.56 26.74
N GLN A 690 -32.11 -9.43 26.01
CA GLN A 690 -33.34 -8.76 25.57
C GLN A 690 -33.32 -8.53 24.04
N PRO A 691 -33.38 -9.61 23.22
CA PRO A 691 -33.09 -9.52 21.79
C PRO A 691 -33.99 -8.55 21.02
N GLU A 692 -35.27 -8.43 21.37
CA GLU A 692 -36.24 -7.55 20.68
C GLU A 692 -35.80 -6.08 20.62
N ARG A 693 -35.24 -5.55 21.72
CA ARG A 693 -34.72 -4.17 21.76
C ARG A 693 -33.61 -3.95 20.73
N TYR A 694 -32.77 -4.96 20.54
CA TYR A 694 -31.61 -4.86 19.65
C TYR A 694 -31.96 -5.19 18.20
N ILE A 695 -32.99 -6.01 17.97
CA ILE A 695 -33.62 -6.16 16.64
C ILE A 695 -34.10 -4.78 16.18
N GLU A 696 -34.94 -4.11 16.97
CA GLU A 696 -35.46 -2.78 16.63
C GLU A 696 -34.33 -1.76 16.43
N ALA A 697 -33.36 -1.72 17.35
CA ALA A 697 -32.22 -0.80 17.24
C ALA A 697 -31.41 -1.02 15.96
N SER A 698 -31.14 -2.28 15.59
CA SER A 698 -30.38 -2.62 14.38
C SER A 698 -31.13 -2.26 13.09
N GLU A 699 -32.45 -2.49 13.04
CA GLU A 699 -33.28 -2.13 11.88
C GLU A 699 -33.43 -0.63 11.73
N ARG A 700 -33.62 0.11 12.83
CA ARG A 700 -33.63 1.58 12.84
C ARG A 700 -32.30 2.15 12.39
N ALA A 701 -31.19 1.57 12.82
CA ALA A 701 -29.86 1.97 12.38
C ALA A 701 -29.69 1.81 10.86
N TRP A 702 -30.02 0.64 10.32
CA TRP A 702 -29.92 0.38 8.89
C TRP A 702 -30.87 1.26 8.05
N SER A 703 -32.11 1.45 8.53
CA SER A 703 -33.08 2.35 7.90
C SER A 703 -32.58 3.80 7.90
N GLY A 704 -32.04 4.27 9.02
CA GLY A 704 -31.42 5.59 9.13
C GLY A 704 -30.27 5.76 8.12
N LEU A 705 -29.33 4.81 8.08
CA LEU A 705 -28.19 4.85 7.16
C LEU A 705 -28.61 4.90 5.69
N THR A 706 -29.56 4.06 5.28
CA THR A 706 -30.04 4.01 3.88
C THR A 706 -30.87 5.24 3.48
N ARG A 707 -31.39 6.00 4.45
CA ARG A 707 -32.12 7.25 4.24
C ARG A 707 -31.24 8.48 4.20
N THR A 708 -30.16 8.51 4.98
CA THR A 708 -29.39 9.74 5.21
C THR A 708 -27.93 9.64 4.80
N ALA A 709 -27.31 8.46 4.86
CA ALA A 709 -25.87 8.28 4.67
C ALA A 709 -25.50 7.53 3.38
N ILE A 710 -26.38 6.71 2.81
CA ILE A 710 -26.11 5.99 1.56
C ILE A 710 -27.00 6.56 0.44
N ASP A 711 -26.37 7.22 -0.53
CA ASP A 711 -27.10 7.75 -1.68
C ASP A 711 -27.37 6.67 -2.73
N ARG A 712 -28.29 6.94 -3.66
CA ARG A 712 -28.77 6.05 -4.72
C ARG A 712 -27.70 5.71 -5.78
N GLN A 713 -26.53 6.35 -5.75
CA GLN A 713 -25.36 5.99 -6.55
C GLN A 713 -24.44 5.01 -5.81
N GLY A 714 -24.71 4.71 -4.54
CA GLY A 714 -23.89 3.89 -3.66
C GLY A 714 -22.76 4.66 -3.00
N ASN A 715 -22.74 6.00 -3.05
CA ASN A 715 -21.76 6.74 -2.26
C ASN A 715 -22.18 6.73 -0.79
N VAL A 716 -21.17 6.62 0.08
CA VAL A 716 -21.33 6.60 1.53
C VAL A 716 -20.90 7.95 2.08
N HIS A 717 -21.80 8.62 2.78
CA HIS A 717 -21.61 9.91 3.42
C HIS A 717 -21.56 9.75 4.93
N GLY A 718 -21.13 10.80 5.64
CA GLY A 718 -21.17 10.82 7.10
C GLY A 718 -20.14 9.96 7.82
N VAL A 719 -19.13 9.48 7.10
CA VAL A 719 -18.02 8.71 7.68
C VAL A 719 -16.93 9.68 8.12
N CYS A 720 -16.57 9.73 9.40
CA CYS A 720 -15.51 10.63 9.84
C CYS A 720 -14.12 10.16 9.37
N SER A 721 -13.22 11.08 9.03
CA SER A 721 -11.87 10.75 8.55
C SER A 721 -11.03 10.01 9.60
N GLY A 722 -9.82 9.55 9.26
CA GLY A 722 -8.88 8.99 10.23
C GLY A 722 -8.60 9.93 11.40
N SER A 723 -8.60 9.41 12.64
CA SER A 723 -8.54 10.19 13.88
C SER A 723 -7.16 10.17 14.53
N ARG A 724 -6.86 11.26 15.24
CA ARG A 724 -5.91 11.30 16.34
C ARG A 724 -6.66 11.05 17.66
N TYR A 725 -6.16 11.56 18.78
CA TYR A 725 -6.92 11.62 20.04
C TYR A 725 -6.81 13.01 20.66
N ALA A 726 -7.76 13.30 21.54
CA ALA A 726 -7.79 14.50 22.36
C ALA A 726 -8.54 14.22 23.68
N PHE A 727 -8.30 15.07 24.67
CA PHE A 727 -9.03 15.12 25.95
C PHE A 727 -10.29 15.99 25.89
N THR A 728 -10.70 16.43 24.70
CA THR A 728 -11.87 17.29 24.50
C THR A 728 -12.74 16.76 23.39
N ALA A 729 -14.07 16.87 23.55
CA ALA A 729 -15.04 16.53 22.51
C ALA A 729 -14.91 17.45 21.28
N GLU A 730 -14.45 18.70 21.48
CA GLU A 730 -14.32 19.71 20.42
C GLU A 730 -13.43 19.23 19.27
N TYR A 731 -12.33 18.53 19.55
CA TYR A 731 -11.51 17.92 18.48
C TYR A 731 -12.32 16.96 17.60
N TYR A 732 -13.08 16.06 18.22
CA TYR A 732 -13.85 15.04 17.49
C TYR A 732 -15.02 15.63 16.71
N ASP A 733 -15.59 16.74 17.19
CA ASP A 733 -16.72 17.42 16.56
C ASP A 733 -16.30 18.43 15.49
N LYS A 734 -15.25 19.22 15.75
CA LYS A 734 -14.86 20.36 14.91
C LYS A 734 -13.73 20.06 13.93
N ASP A 735 -12.80 19.18 14.29
CA ASP A 735 -11.59 18.91 13.48
C ASP A 735 -11.64 17.56 12.75
N LEU A 736 -12.36 16.59 13.32
CA LEU A 736 -12.52 15.25 12.77
C LEU A 736 -13.83 15.15 11.99
N LEU A 737 -13.83 15.74 10.79
CA LEU A 737 -15.03 15.87 9.94
C LEU A 737 -15.24 14.67 9.02
N THR A 738 -16.41 14.64 8.36
CA THR A 738 -16.84 13.55 7.49
C THR A 738 -16.28 13.66 6.07
N VAL A 739 -15.90 12.53 5.48
CA VAL A 739 -15.44 12.40 4.10
C VAL A 739 -16.35 11.41 3.36
N THR A 740 -16.87 11.82 2.20
CA THR A 740 -17.68 10.94 1.35
C THR A 740 -16.79 9.85 0.73
N ASN A 741 -17.26 8.61 0.75
CA ASN A 741 -16.55 7.42 0.28
C ASN A 741 -15.21 7.20 0.99
N ASP A 742 -15.15 7.56 2.25
CA ASP A 742 -14.02 7.23 3.10
C ASP A 742 -13.95 5.70 3.31
N ASN A 743 -12.81 5.10 2.97
CA ASN A 743 -12.53 3.65 3.09
C ASN A 743 -12.73 3.09 4.51
N HIS A 744 -12.74 3.93 5.56
CA HIS A 744 -13.05 3.46 6.91
C HIS A 744 -14.50 2.95 6.99
N GLY A 745 -15.44 3.53 6.23
CA GLY A 745 -16.87 3.27 6.37
C GLY A 745 -17.48 2.34 5.34
N ILE A 746 -16.97 2.30 4.11
CA ILE A 746 -17.63 1.58 3.00
C ILE A 746 -17.77 0.07 3.30
N GLY A 747 -16.68 -0.58 3.72
CA GLY A 747 -16.70 -1.97 4.16
C GLY A 747 -17.69 -2.24 5.30
N ILE A 748 -17.74 -1.34 6.27
CA ILE A 748 -18.62 -1.44 7.43
C ILE A 748 -20.09 -1.37 7.00
N MET A 749 -20.45 -0.47 6.07
CA MET A 749 -21.83 -0.38 5.55
C MET A 749 -22.27 -1.69 4.90
N MET A 750 -21.37 -2.29 4.10
CA MET A 750 -21.57 -3.60 3.49
C MET A 750 -21.78 -4.70 4.54
N LEU A 751 -20.93 -4.74 5.58
CA LEU A 751 -21.01 -5.71 6.67
C LEU A 751 -22.30 -5.53 7.49
N ALA A 752 -22.67 -4.30 7.82
CA ALA A 752 -23.87 -3.97 8.57
C ALA A 752 -25.13 -4.40 7.81
N GLY A 753 -25.26 -4.04 6.54
CA GLY A 753 -26.39 -4.45 5.71
C GLY A 753 -26.48 -5.97 5.57
N THR A 754 -25.33 -6.64 5.38
CA THR A 754 -25.25 -8.10 5.29
C THR A 754 -25.70 -8.77 6.58
N GLU A 755 -25.25 -8.31 7.74
CA GLU A 755 -25.61 -8.92 9.03
C GLU A 755 -27.07 -8.63 9.43
N VAL A 756 -27.60 -7.44 9.15
CA VAL A 756 -29.02 -7.13 9.34
C VAL A 756 -29.89 -8.00 8.45
N ALA A 757 -29.50 -8.23 7.19
CA ALA A 757 -30.24 -9.13 6.30
C ALA A 757 -30.24 -10.58 6.80
N LYS A 758 -29.06 -11.11 7.16
CA LYS A 758 -28.94 -12.45 7.76
C LYS A 758 -29.69 -12.58 9.08
N MET A 759 -29.83 -11.49 9.87
CA MET A 759 -30.65 -11.48 11.07
C MET A 759 -32.12 -11.64 10.74
N LYS A 760 -32.65 -10.87 9.77
CA LYS A 760 -34.04 -11.01 9.31
C LYS A 760 -34.32 -12.43 8.79
N GLU A 761 -33.41 -13.01 8.01
CA GLU A 761 -33.53 -14.40 7.54
C GLU A 761 -33.49 -15.43 8.67
N HIS A 762 -32.68 -15.20 9.70
CA HIS A 762 -32.61 -16.07 10.87
C HIS A 762 -33.94 -16.07 11.64
N LEU A 763 -34.51 -14.89 11.88
CA LEU A 763 -35.81 -14.73 12.57
C LEU A 763 -36.97 -15.32 11.73
N ALA A 764 -36.95 -15.13 10.40
CA ALA A 764 -37.94 -15.73 9.50
C ALA A 764 -37.89 -17.27 9.50
N ARG A 765 -36.71 -17.87 9.66
CA ARG A 765 -36.56 -19.34 9.78
C ARG A 765 -37.07 -19.88 11.11
N GLN A 766 -36.92 -19.12 12.20
CA GLN A 766 -37.45 -19.51 13.50
C GLN A 766 -38.98 -19.50 13.55
N THR A 767 -39.62 -18.53 12.89
CA THR A 767 -41.10 -18.43 12.84
C THR A 767 -41.77 -19.46 11.92
N THR A 768 -41.03 -20.04 10.98
CA THR A 768 -41.55 -21.02 10.00
C THR A 768 -41.34 -22.49 10.42
N THR A 769 -40.61 -22.75 11.51
CA THR A 769 -40.48 -24.11 12.08
C THR A 769 -41.71 -24.43 12.93
N PRO A 770 -42.55 -25.42 12.57
CA PRO A 770 -43.76 -25.71 13.33
C PRO A 770 -43.42 -26.14 14.76
N ALA A 771 -44.06 -25.50 15.74
CA ALA A 771 -43.95 -25.91 17.14
C ALA A 771 -44.35 -27.39 17.27
N THR A 772 -43.42 -28.22 17.73
CA THR A 772 -43.71 -29.62 18.07
C THR A 772 -44.79 -29.61 19.15
N VAL A 773 -46.03 -29.91 18.76
CA VAL A 773 -47.15 -30.06 19.71
C VAL A 773 -46.85 -31.31 20.54
N THR A 774 -46.29 -31.11 21.73
CA THR A 774 -46.31 -32.12 22.77
C THR A 774 -47.76 -32.32 23.21
N GLN A 775 -48.38 -33.39 22.72
CA GLN A 775 -49.66 -33.83 23.27
C GLN A 775 -49.47 -34.15 24.76
N PRO A 776 -50.35 -33.65 25.66
CA PRO A 776 -50.32 -34.05 27.05
C PRO A 776 -50.71 -35.53 27.14
N SER A 777 -49.89 -36.32 27.81
CA SER A 777 -50.22 -37.70 28.17
C SER A 777 -51.42 -37.67 29.12
N MET A 778 -52.47 -38.41 28.76
CA MET A 778 -53.61 -38.73 29.63
C MET A 778 -53.20 -39.66 30.77
#